data_AF-A0AAD9IGE6-F1
#
_entry.id   AF-A0AAD9IGE6-F1
#
_cell.length_a   1.000
_cell.length_b   1.000
_cell.length_c   1.000
_cell.angle_alpha   90.00
_cell.angle_beta   90.00
_cell.angle_gamma   90.00
#
_symmetry.space_group_name_H-M   'P 1'
#
loop_
_entity.id
_entity.type
_entity.pdbx_description
1 polymer ?
#
loop_
_entity_poly.entity_id
_entity_poly.type
_entity_poly.pdbx_seq_one_letter_code
_entity_poly.pdbx_strand_id
1 'polypeptide(L)'
;METPSRPGGPDVGTVRRQLEDQRHWKVRPSGSEAPHRPPRPGDRGGEHRRRDRHDRREDEGRGHGDHARRVRPPARGGGWGAAAAAPEIARAGSAGGAAAYQPRSGVRFASSRAGASPAATPSWQSSAWNRGARGDAAPAPLERSPDLGEGRREYDLDGDQVDRDWYDREEGGEAADEAHNPFLGDAEADPLLRRRAEAAQQRLTRRDGSVMTLAQSKRASELQRDMNAWEENRLLQSGVVRAREVDGDADLDAEARAVLLVHDTRPPFLDGRFVFTRQKGPVLPLRDPTSDMAVISRSGSRLVKEVREKKESGRSRARFWEVAGSKMASVTGMTGAEEQEAARQAEMLRGEQGSDGDDDEESSDAEDDDGDGRGGQSNQQRRRRKRNKAQQFRSHVDKKSEAVSEFAKHKSIAQQRRFLPVYSVREEMLQVIRENQVVVIVGETGSGKTTQMTQYLAEDGYTAHGLVGCTQPRRVAAMSVAKRVSEEMGVVLGEEVGYTIRFEDVTSKKTAIKYMTDGVLLRETLVEPDLDRYSAIIMDEAHERSLNTDVLFGILKKVVARRRDFRLIVTSATLDADKFSNFFGSVPIFKIPGRTFPVDVLFSKTPQEDYVEAAVKQAIAVHLGHPAGDILIFMTGQEEIEATCFSIAERLEQLGEGVPPALILPIYSQLPSDLQAKIFDPAPPGTRKIVVSTNIAETSLTVDGILYVIDTGYAKMKVYNPKVGMDALTVFPESQAAANQRSGRAGRTGPGTCWRLFTETAFRQEMLLATVPEIQRTNLSNTVLLLKSLNIDDLLSFDFMDPPPQENISHSMYQLWVLGALDNTGALTPVGRQMSEFPLDPPLARMLLAGAAMGCANEVLTVVAMLSVPSVFFRPPDRAEESDAAREKFFVPESDHLTLLHVYQQWRANGYRADWCSAHFLQSKGLKKAKEVRAQLLDLMQQQKIPLTSCGSDWDTVRKAICSAYFFQAAKLKGIGEYVNCRTGMPCFLHPTSALYGLGYTPDYICYHELVYTSKEYMQCVTAVDPEWLAELGPMFFSIKETHSSRLEQRQKVKNERERAAREAMESELAASQARMEELQAVKEAKQAAARERQRSSIVTPGSARPFTGQRRFGL
;
A
#
# COMPACT_ATOMS: atom_id res chain seq x y z
N MET A 1 -65.45 44.24 28.66
CA MET A 1 -65.73 44.73 30.03
C MET A 1 -65.31 43.66 31.02
N GLU A 2 -65.37 43.94 32.31
CA GLU A 2 -64.65 43.23 33.39
C GLU A 2 -64.93 41.72 33.50
N THR A 3 -63.90 40.91 33.78
CA THR A 3 -63.84 39.90 34.86
C THR A 3 -62.46 39.19 34.92
N PRO A 4 -62.05 38.57 36.05
CA PRO A 4 -60.69 38.03 36.26
C PRO A 4 -60.60 36.50 36.43
N SER A 5 -59.42 35.89 36.31
CA SER A 5 -59.10 34.59 36.95
C SER A 5 -57.61 34.20 36.99
N ARG A 6 -57.24 33.53 38.10
CA ARG A 6 -56.17 32.51 38.23
C ARG A 6 -56.88 31.13 38.32
N PRO A 7 -56.17 29.98 38.41
CA PRO A 7 -54.97 29.51 37.71
C PRO A 7 -55.24 28.17 36.99
N GLY A 8 -54.27 27.59 36.30
CA GLY A 8 -54.37 26.18 35.86
C GLY A 8 -53.21 25.73 34.97
N GLY A 9 -52.96 24.42 34.95
CA GLY A 9 -52.02 23.77 34.03
C GLY A 9 -52.43 22.32 33.77
N PRO A 10 -52.03 21.73 32.63
CA PRO A 10 -51.91 20.29 32.43
C PRO A 10 -50.51 19.90 31.92
N ASP A 11 -50.04 18.65 32.02
CA ASP A 11 -50.43 17.53 32.88
C ASP A 11 -49.20 16.61 33.04
N VAL A 12 -49.00 16.00 34.21
CA VAL A 12 -47.87 15.08 34.50
C VAL A 12 -48.34 13.63 34.30
N GLY A 13 -48.94 13.36 33.13
CA GLY A 13 -49.83 12.21 32.94
C GLY A 13 -49.37 11.09 31.98
N THR A 14 -48.40 11.31 31.08
CA THR A 14 -48.28 10.45 29.86
C THR A 14 -46.94 9.77 29.58
N VAL A 15 -45.83 10.09 30.28
CA VAL A 15 -44.54 9.38 30.09
C VAL A 15 -44.28 8.34 31.19
N ARG A 16 -45.01 8.40 32.32
CA ARG A 16 -44.85 7.48 33.46
C ARG A 16 -45.69 6.19 33.34
N ARG A 17 -45.99 5.74 32.11
CA ARG A 17 -46.95 4.65 31.82
C ARG A 17 -46.45 3.54 30.87
N GLN A 18 -45.13 3.43 30.69
CA GLN A 18 -44.48 2.29 29.99
C GLN A 18 -43.33 1.66 30.79
N LEU A 19 -43.23 1.93 32.10
CA LEU A 19 -42.13 1.42 32.96
C LEU A 19 -42.58 0.77 34.28
N GLU A 20 -43.88 0.48 34.45
CA GLU A 20 -44.41 -0.18 35.68
C GLU A 20 -44.86 -1.64 35.47
N ASP A 21 -45.05 -2.10 34.22
CA ASP A 21 -45.57 -3.45 33.89
C ASP A 21 -44.58 -4.62 34.07
N GLN A 22 -43.36 -4.39 34.59
CA GLN A 22 -42.38 -5.46 34.86
C GLN A 22 -41.86 -5.52 36.31
N ARG A 23 -42.64 -5.07 37.29
CA ARG A 23 -42.28 -5.24 38.73
C ARG A 23 -43.41 -5.69 39.65
N HIS A 24 -43.99 -6.87 39.42
CA HIS A 24 -44.45 -7.71 40.53
C HIS A 24 -44.48 -9.24 40.26
N TRP A 25 -43.48 -9.93 40.79
CA TRP A 25 -43.72 -11.20 41.51
C TRP A 25 -43.13 -11.11 42.93
N LYS A 26 -43.47 -12.06 43.80
CA LYS A 26 -43.53 -11.85 45.25
C LYS A 26 -42.32 -12.34 46.06
N VAL A 27 -41.93 -11.53 47.06
CA VAL A 27 -41.72 -11.85 48.50
C VAL A 27 -40.78 -13.05 48.82
N ARG A 28 -39.55 -12.87 49.36
CA ARG A 28 -39.15 -12.63 50.80
C ARG A 28 -39.28 -13.89 51.72
N PRO A 29 -38.58 -13.99 52.89
CA PRO A 29 -37.67 -13.03 53.55
C PRO A 29 -36.36 -13.63 54.17
N SER A 30 -35.68 -12.78 54.97
CA SER A 30 -34.59 -13.03 55.97
C SER A 30 -33.13 -13.04 55.46
N GLY A 31 -32.17 -12.39 56.14
CA GLY A 31 -32.29 -11.34 57.18
C GLY A 31 -31.07 -11.19 58.11
N SER A 32 -30.55 -9.96 58.26
CA SER A 32 -29.54 -9.52 59.27
C SER A 32 -28.14 -10.17 59.18
N GLU A 33 -27.01 -9.60 59.63
CA GLU A 33 -26.70 -8.21 60.03
C GLU A 33 -25.17 -7.95 60.01
N ALA A 34 -24.79 -6.67 59.83
CA ALA A 34 -23.52 -6.01 60.24
C ALA A 34 -22.12 -6.51 59.71
N PRO A 35 -21.08 -5.63 59.69
CA PRO A 35 -19.76 -5.93 59.12
C PRO A 35 -18.59 -5.92 60.15
N HIS A 36 -17.40 -6.41 59.77
CA HIS A 36 -16.16 -6.20 60.54
C HIS A 36 -14.92 -5.87 59.69
N ARG A 37 -13.98 -5.15 60.32
CA ARG A 37 -12.71 -4.62 59.77
C ARG A 37 -11.53 -5.63 59.91
N PRO A 38 -10.38 -5.41 59.22
CA PRO A 38 -9.27 -6.38 59.13
C PRO A 38 -8.22 -6.25 60.25
N PRO A 39 -7.36 -7.26 60.45
CA PRO A 39 -6.22 -7.21 61.37
C PRO A 39 -4.83 -7.06 60.71
N ARG A 40 -3.93 -6.38 61.43
CA ARG A 40 -2.45 -6.40 61.41
C ARG A 40 -2.00 -5.92 62.81
N PRO A 41 -0.73 -6.09 63.22
CA PRO A 41 0.16 -7.25 63.14
C PRO A 41 0.62 -7.68 64.58
N GLY A 42 1.51 -8.67 64.74
CA GLY A 42 2.15 -8.89 66.06
C GLY A 42 2.91 -10.20 66.30
N ASP A 43 4.22 -10.18 66.01
CA ASP A 43 5.38 -10.61 66.83
C ASP A 43 5.31 -11.77 67.89
N ARG A 44 6.48 -12.39 68.11
CA ARG A 44 6.87 -13.43 69.11
C ARG A 44 6.34 -14.85 68.82
N GLY A 45 7.09 -15.92 69.09
CA GLY A 45 8.46 -16.04 69.60
C GLY A 45 8.58 -17.16 70.65
N GLY A 46 9.52 -18.08 70.50
CA GLY A 46 9.74 -19.18 71.45
C GLY A 46 10.58 -20.31 70.87
N GLU A 47 11.55 -20.80 71.64
CA GLU A 47 12.51 -21.80 71.19
C GLU A 47 12.33 -23.19 71.84
N HIS A 48 13.10 -24.15 71.33
CA HIS A 48 13.83 -25.17 72.10
C HIS A 48 13.12 -26.47 72.58
N ARG A 49 13.52 -27.55 71.90
CA ARG A 49 14.17 -28.78 72.44
C ARG A 49 13.34 -29.99 72.95
N ARG A 50 13.62 -31.11 72.25
CA ARG A 50 14.05 -32.45 72.75
C ARG A 50 13.02 -33.50 73.16
N ARG A 51 13.16 -34.67 72.49
CA ARG A 51 13.16 -36.06 73.03
C ARG A 51 11.82 -36.64 73.50
N ASP A 52 11.57 -37.96 73.45
CA ASP A 52 12.31 -39.09 72.85
C ASP A 52 11.34 -40.24 72.46
N ARG A 53 11.90 -41.31 71.86
CA ARG A 53 11.39 -42.66 71.48
C ARG A 53 10.32 -43.32 72.42
N HIS A 54 9.61 -44.42 72.11
CA HIS A 54 9.79 -45.61 71.21
C HIS A 54 8.40 -45.96 70.55
N ASP A 55 8.01 -47.09 69.91
CA ASP A 55 8.52 -48.48 69.77
C ASP A 55 7.97 -49.20 68.49
N ARG A 56 8.35 -50.49 68.28
CA ARG A 56 7.80 -51.54 67.36
C ARG A 56 8.22 -51.46 65.87
N ARG A 57 9.05 -52.37 65.30
CA ARG A 57 9.02 -53.87 65.09
C ARG A 57 8.30 -54.24 63.77
N GLU A 58 8.70 -55.20 62.92
CA GLU A 58 9.80 -56.20 62.71
C GLU A 58 9.54 -56.82 61.29
N ASP A 59 10.31 -57.72 60.64
CA ASP A 59 11.73 -57.83 60.18
C ASP A 59 11.71 -58.94 59.07
N GLU A 60 12.69 -59.26 58.20
CA GLU A 60 14.14 -59.02 57.95
C GLU A 60 14.32 -58.79 56.39
N GLY A 61 15.49 -58.68 55.72
CA GLY A 61 16.89 -58.69 56.15
C GLY A 61 17.93 -58.87 55.01
N ARG A 62 19.23 -58.78 55.39
CA ARG A 62 20.50 -59.26 54.74
C ARG A 62 20.94 -58.66 53.37
N GLY A 63 22.20 -58.22 53.18
CA GLY A 63 23.28 -57.98 54.15
C GLY A 63 24.69 -57.67 53.57
N HIS A 64 25.38 -56.68 54.19
CA HIS A 64 26.84 -56.43 54.37
C HIS A 64 27.92 -56.48 53.24
N GLY A 65 28.90 -55.55 53.36
CA GLY A 65 30.24 -55.63 52.72
C GLY A 65 30.78 -54.30 52.11
N ASP A 66 30.99 -53.20 52.85
CA ASP A 66 32.13 -52.84 53.74
C ASP A 66 33.32 -52.08 53.04
N HIS A 67 34.34 -51.61 53.78
CA HIS A 67 35.05 -50.33 53.53
C HIS A 67 36.44 -50.31 52.82
N ALA A 68 36.56 -49.40 51.82
CA ALA A 68 37.57 -48.31 51.73
C ALA A 68 39.02 -48.45 51.10
N ARG A 69 39.48 -47.28 50.58
CA ARG A 69 40.84 -46.64 50.56
C ARG A 69 41.74 -46.60 49.29
N ARG A 70 42.32 -45.37 49.09
CA ARG A 70 43.59 -44.97 48.38
C ARG A 70 43.63 -45.01 46.82
N VAL A 71 44.47 -44.26 46.09
CA VAL A 71 45.01 -42.86 46.21
C VAL A 71 45.71 -42.41 44.88
N ARG A 72 45.49 -41.16 44.43
CA ARG A 72 46.37 -40.16 43.73
C ARG A 72 47.79 -40.54 43.17
N PRO A 73 48.41 -39.77 42.21
CA PRO A 73 47.90 -39.16 40.95
C PRO A 73 48.82 -39.38 39.67
N PRO A 74 49.50 -38.39 38.99
CA PRO A 74 49.20 -38.01 37.59
C PRO A 74 50.43 -37.92 36.61
N ALA A 75 50.25 -37.44 35.36
CA ALA A 75 50.98 -36.29 34.74
C ALA A 75 50.98 -36.25 33.18
N ARG A 76 51.02 -35.02 32.61
CA ARG A 76 51.62 -34.52 31.32
C ARG A 76 51.45 -35.34 30.01
N GLY A 77 51.31 -34.74 28.82
CA GLY A 77 51.28 -33.33 28.41
C GLY A 77 51.80 -33.12 26.97
N GLY A 78 51.25 -32.16 26.23
CA GLY A 78 51.59 -31.86 24.82
C GLY A 78 50.84 -32.74 23.79
N GLY A 79 50.51 -32.29 22.57
CA GLY A 79 50.65 -30.95 21.98
C GLY A 79 51.34 -31.00 20.60
N TRP A 80 50.88 -30.14 19.66
CA TRP A 80 51.35 -30.01 18.26
C TRP A 80 51.07 -31.23 17.34
N GLY A 81 50.76 -31.09 16.05
CA GLY A 81 50.34 -29.88 15.34
C GLY A 81 50.32 -29.99 13.79
N ALA A 82 49.15 -29.67 13.20
CA ALA A 82 48.93 -29.14 11.84
C ALA A 82 49.28 -29.96 10.56
N ALA A 83 48.58 -29.58 9.48
CA ALA A 83 48.89 -29.73 8.03
C ALA A 83 48.87 -31.15 7.41
N ALA A 84 48.52 -31.34 6.12
CA ALA A 84 47.79 -30.50 5.14
C ALA A 84 47.43 -31.32 3.87
N ALA A 85 46.80 -30.65 2.90
CA ALA A 85 46.73 -30.96 1.46
C ALA A 85 45.78 -32.07 0.94
N ALA A 86 44.85 -31.65 0.07
CA ALA A 86 44.35 -32.46 -1.05
C ALA A 86 45.33 -32.34 -2.25
N PRO A 87 45.09 -33.08 -3.35
CA PRO A 87 44.60 -32.37 -4.54
C PRO A 87 43.52 -33.10 -5.35
N GLU A 88 43.02 -32.44 -6.40
CA GLU A 88 41.91 -32.84 -7.28
C GLU A 88 42.36 -33.58 -8.58
N ILE A 89 41.38 -33.76 -9.49
CA ILE A 89 41.48 -33.95 -10.96
C ILE A 89 41.59 -35.39 -11.48
N ALA A 90 40.49 -35.91 -12.03
CA ALA A 90 40.38 -36.33 -13.43
C ALA A 90 38.91 -36.58 -13.86
N ARG A 91 38.59 -36.38 -15.14
CA ARG A 91 37.30 -36.73 -15.75
C ARG A 91 37.42 -38.02 -16.56
N ALA A 92 36.34 -38.80 -16.62
CA ALA A 92 36.01 -39.66 -17.76
C ALA A 92 34.50 -39.63 -17.98
N GLY A 93 34.05 -39.78 -19.22
CA GLY A 93 32.64 -39.85 -19.58
C GLY A 93 32.43 -40.78 -20.78
N SER A 94 31.27 -41.44 -20.82
CA SER A 94 30.77 -42.19 -21.97
C SER A 94 29.24 -42.20 -21.92
N ALA A 95 28.59 -42.59 -23.01
CA ALA A 95 27.18 -42.29 -23.27
C ALA A 95 26.33 -43.52 -23.64
N GLY A 96 25.01 -43.36 -23.48
CA GLY A 96 24.00 -44.09 -24.24
C GLY A 96 23.45 -45.38 -23.61
N GLY A 97 22.22 -45.72 -23.99
CA GLY A 97 21.55 -46.98 -23.66
C GLY A 97 20.20 -46.80 -22.97
N ALA A 98 19.10 -47.02 -23.70
CA ALA A 98 17.75 -47.08 -23.15
C ALA A 98 17.08 -48.41 -23.53
N ALA A 99 16.40 -49.06 -22.58
CA ALA A 99 15.35 -50.07 -22.82
C ALA A 99 14.61 -50.38 -21.50
N ALA A 100 13.37 -50.85 -21.60
CA ALA A 100 12.55 -51.29 -20.48
C ALA A 100 12.58 -52.82 -20.32
N TYR A 101 12.27 -53.34 -19.11
CA TYR A 101 11.08 -54.19 -18.93
C TYR A 101 10.64 -54.38 -17.45
N GLN A 102 9.42 -54.91 -17.30
CA GLN A 102 8.67 -55.34 -16.10
C GLN A 102 9.27 -56.62 -15.43
N PRO A 103 8.95 -57.02 -14.16
CA PRO A 103 7.61 -57.62 -13.85
C PRO A 103 7.04 -57.74 -12.40
N ARG A 104 5.71 -57.94 -12.35
CA ARG A 104 4.90 -58.81 -11.40
C ARG A 104 4.77 -58.42 -9.91
N SER A 105 3.82 -58.99 -9.13
CA SER A 105 2.35 -59.28 -9.29
C SER A 105 1.75 -60.03 -8.08
N GLY A 106 0.51 -59.71 -7.65
CA GLY A 106 -0.31 -60.52 -6.72
C GLY A 106 -1.20 -59.63 -5.82
N VAL A 107 -2.54 -59.60 -5.80
CA VAL A 107 -3.68 -60.50 -6.16
C VAL A 107 -4.08 -61.53 -5.09
N ARG A 108 -5.25 -61.30 -4.43
CA ARG A 108 -6.43 -62.21 -4.24
C ARG A 108 -7.66 -61.37 -3.75
N PHE A 109 -8.77 -61.31 -4.50
CA PHE A 109 -10.08 -62.02 -4.34
C PHE A 109 -10.95 -61.59 -3.13
N ALA A 110 -12.30 -61.48 -3.18
CA ALA A 110 -13.36 -61.68 -4.20
C ALA A 110 -14.54 -60.69 -3.93
N SER A 111 -15.37 -60.20 -4.88
CA SER A 111 -16.37 -60.84 -5.79
C SER A 111 -17.56 -61.49 -5.06
N SER A 112 -18.82 -61.46 -5.51
CA SER A 112 -19.54 -60.78 -6.64
C SER A 112 -21.06 -60.72 -6.27
N ARG A 113 -22.11 -60.45 -7.05
CA ARG A 113 -22.50 -60.29 -8.50
C ARG A 113 -23.90 -59.59 -8.48
N ALA A 114 -24.62 -59.15 -9.52
CA ALA A 114 -24.52 -59.03 -10.99
C ALA A 114 -25.20 -57.67 -11.38
N GLY A 115 -25.73 -57.34 -12.57
CA GLY A 115 -25.91 -57.95 -13.91
C GLY A 115 -26.22 -56.83 -14.93
N ALA A 116 -26.31 -57.11 -16.24
CA ALA A 116 -26.17 -56.08 -17.30
C ALA A 116 -27.43 -55.80 -18.17
N SER A 117 -27.49 -54.57 -18.72
CA SER A 117 -27.96 -54.10 -20.06
C SER A 117 -29.28 -54.65 -20.68
N PRO A 118 -30.08 -53.84 -21.44
CA PRO A 118 -29.63 -52.83 -22.42
C PRO A 118 -30.40 -51.48 -22.36
N ALA A 119 -30.60 -50.81 -23.50
CA ALA A 119 -31.01 -49.40 -23.63
C ALA A 119 -32.37 -49.19 -24.37
N ALA A 120 -32.74 -47.91 -24.53
CA ALA A 120 -33.88 -47.31 -25.26
C ALA A 120 -35.05 -46.74 -24.41
N THR A 121 -35.60 -45.63 -24.92
CA THR A 121 -36.78 -44.83 -24.50
C THR A 121 -38.12 -45.56 -24.79
N PRO A 122 -39.32 -45.16 -24.26
CA PRO A 122 -39.81 -43.76 -24.17
C PRO A 122 -40.89 -43.37 -23.10
N SER A 123 -41.27 -42.07 -23.16
CA SER A 123 -42.62 -41.47 -23.02
C SER A 123 -43.52 -41.58 -21.76
N TRP A 124 -43.87 -40.38 -21.25
CA TRP A 124 -45.22 -39.87 -20.89
C TRP A 124 -46.03 -40.32 -19.63
N GLN A 125 -46.39 -39.29 -18.85
CA GLN A 125 -47.68 -38.97 -18.20
C GLN A 125 -48.18 -39.62 -16.88
N SER A 126 -48.78 -38.71 -16.07
CA SER A 126 -49.86 -38.87 -15.08
C SER A 126 -49.57 -39.51 -13.70
N SER A 127 -50.33 -39.22 -12.61
CA SER A 127 -50.91 -37.94 -12.11
C SER A 127 -51.46 -38.10 -10.67
N ALA A 128 -51.35 -37.06 -9.83
CA ALA A 128 -51.91 -36.96 -8.45
C ALA A 128 -51.43 -38.04 -7.43
N TRP A 129 -51.64 -37.99 -6.11
CA TRP A 129 -52.32 -37.07 -5.16
C TRP A 129 -51.31 -36.67 -4.04
N ASN A 130 -51.26 -35.53 -3.35
CA ASN A 130 -52.16 -34.43 -2.94
C ASN A 130 -52.78 -34.53 -1.52
N ARG A 131 -52.58 -33.46 -0.71
CA ARG A 131 -53.00 -33.15 0.69
C ARG A 131 -52.20 -33.88 1.79
N GLY A 132 -51.75 -33.24 2.89
CA GLY A 132 -51.77 -31.82 3.36
C GLY A 132 -50.82 -31.65 4.58
N ALA A 133 -50.70 -30.54 5.32
CA ALA A 133 -51.37 -29.23 5.25
C ALA A 133 -50.55 -28.09 5.93
N ARG A 134 -50.63 -26.89 5.32
CA ARG A 134 -50.83 -25.50 5.83
C ARG A 134 -50.19 -24.93 7.11
N GLY A 135 -49.66 -23.70 6.92
CA GLY A 135 -49.87 -22.50 7.76
C GLY A 135 -48.64 -21.96 8.49
N ASP A 136 -48.55 -20.68 8.91
CA ASP A 136 -49.19 -19.38 8.57
C ASP A 136 -48.52 -18.30 9.47
N ALA A 137 -48.40 -16.98 9.20
CA ALA A 137 -48.53 -16.10 8.03
C ALA A 137 -47.88 -14.71 8.35
N ALA A 138 -47.72 -13.77 7.41
CA ALA A 138 -47.24 -12.39 7.64
C ALA A 138 -47.90 -11.34 6.69
N PRO A 139 -48.00 -10.03 7.04
CA PRO A 139 -49.14 -9.20 6.62
C PRO A 139 -48.89 -8.08 5.57
N ALA A 140 -49.96 -7.35 5.23
CA ALA A 140 -50.12 -6.43 4.10
C ALA A 140 -50.08 -4.91 4.45
N PRO A 141 -49.95 -4.00 3.44
CA PRO A 141 -50.03 -2.54 3.62
C PRO A 141 -51.46 -1.96 3.59
N LEU A 142 -51.61 -0.65 3.83
CA LEU A 142 -52.87 0.10 3.88
C LEU A 142 -52.91 1.31 2.91
N GLU A 143 -54.13 1.76 2.59
CA GLU A 143 -54.47 2.92 1.72
C GLU A 143 -54.22 4.28 2.44
N ARG A 144 -54.39 5.50 1.87
CA ARG A 144 -55.20 5.96 0.71
C ARG A 144 -54.72 7.34 0.14
N SER A 145 -55.23 7.71 -1.04
CA SER A 145 -55.07 8.93 -1.88
C SER A 145 -55.71 10.22 -1.29
N PRO A 146 -55.82 11.41 -1.97
CA PRO A 146 -55.65 11.79 -3.41
C PRO A 146 -54.58 12.92 -3.65
N ASP A 147 -54.29 13.48 -4.84
CA ASP A 147 -55.19 14.16 -5.81
C ASP A 147 -54.55 14.44 -7.20
N LEU A 148 -55.40 14.69 -8.23
CA LEU A 148 -55.17 15.24 -9.61
C LEU A 148 -53.89 14.88 -10.43
N GLY A 149 -53.94 14.60 -11.75
CA GLY A 149 -55.05 14.46 -12.70
C GLY A 149 -54.54 14.29 -14.16
N GLU A 150 -55.16 13.38 -14.92
CA GLU A 150 -55.17 13.14 -16.40
C GLU A 150 -53.89 13.37 -17.25
N GLY A 151 -53.46 12.36 -18.05
CA GLY A 151 -52.31 12.58 -18.95
C GLY A 151 -51.84 11.52 -19.97
N ARG A 152 -52.38 10.29 -20.06
CA ARG A 152 -52.18 9.35 -21.20
C ARG A 152 -53.02 8.06 -21.08
N ARG A 153 -53.69 7.68 -22.17
CA ARG A 153 -54.23 6.34 -22.45
C ARG A 153 -54.28 6.15 -23.97
N GLU A 154 -53.33 5.39 -24.51
CA GLU A 154 -53.36 4.67 -25.79
C GLU A 154 -51.98 3.99 -25.98
N TYR A 155 -51.86 3.05 -26.93
CA TYR A 155 -50.72 2.15 -27.14
C TYR A 155 -50.51 1.07 -26.06
N ASP A 156 -51.46 0.12 -25.98
CA ASP A 156 -51.31 -1.17 -25.26
C ASP A 156 -52.20 -2.26 -25.92
N LEU A 157 -52.31 -2.28 -27.26
CA LEU A 157 -53.20 -3.20 -28.00
C LEU A 157 -52.63 -3.84 -29.28
N ASP A 158 -51.42 -3.50 -29.74
CA ASP A 158 -50.83 -4.07 -30.98
C ASP A 158 -49.77 -5.17 -30.73
N GLY A 159 -49.51 -5.56 -29.48
CA GLY A 159 -48.48 -6.54 -29.13
C GLY A 159 -48.84 -8.00 -29.46
N ASP A 160 -50.03 -8.44 -29.03
CA ASP A 160 -50.45 -9.85 -29.05
C ASP A 160 -50.80 -10.41 -30.45
N GLN A 161 -50.75 -9.58 -31.49
CA GLN A 161 -51.09 -9.95 -32.86
C GLN A 161 -49.88 -10.50 -33.64
N VAL A 162 -48.67 -9.99 -33.38
CA VAL A 162 -47.47 -10.24 -34.20
C VAL A 162 -46.81 -11.59 -33.89
N ASP A 163 -46.81 -12.02 -32.63
CA ASP A 163 -46.16 -13.26 -32.18
C ASP A 163 -46.87 -14.55 -32.64
N ARG A 164 -48.07 -14.45 -33.24
CA ARG A 164 -48.82 -15.60 -33.78
C ARG A 164 -48.44 -15.96 -35.21
N ASP A 165 -48.27 -14.97 -36.08
CA ASP A 165 -48.06 -15.21 -37.52
C ASP A 165 -46.67 -15.80 -37.84
N TRP A 166 -45.74 -15.82 -36.87
CA TRP A 166 -44.38 -16.31 -37.06
C TRP A 166 -44.20 -17.84 -36.93
N TYR A 167 -45.18 -18.57 -36.40
CA TYR A 167 -45.08 -20.02 -36.15
C TYR A 167 -45.83 -20.91 -37.16
N ASP A 168 -46.81 -20.39 -37.90
CA ASP A 168 -47.73 -21.17 -38.74
C ASP A 168 -47.21 -21.45 -40.18
N ARG A 169 -45.89 -21.49 -40.41
CA ARG A 169 -45.34 -21.49 -41.78
C ARG A 169 -44.09 -22.33 -42.10
N GLU A 170 -43.84 -23.41 -41.38
CA GLU A 170 -42.73 -24.34 -41.69
C GLU A 170 -43.13 -25.85 -41.65
N GLU A 171 -44.20 -26.24 -42.36
CA GLU A 171 -44.44 -27.67 -42.68
C GLU A 171 -45.17 -27.87 -44.03
N GLY A 172 -44.75 -28.89 -44.78
CA GLY A 172 -45.41 -29.37 -46.01
C GLY A 172 -44.97 -28.68 -47.32
N GLY A 173 -44.77 -29.47 -48.37
CA GLY A 173 -44.53 -28.97 -49.73
C GLY A 173 -44.71 -30.05 -50.79
N GLU A 174 -45.10 -29.65 -52.01
CA GLU A 174 -44.98 -30.45 -53.24
C GLU A 174 -45.06 -29.55 -54.49
N ALA A 175 -45.09 -30.13 -55.70
CA ALA A 175 -44.56 -29.54 -56.94
C ALA A 175 -45.42 -28.50 -57.71
N ALA A 176 -44.72 -27.71 -58.54
CA ALA A 176 -45.16 -26.94 -59.73
C ALA A 176 -46.21 -25.81 -59.53
N ASP A 177 -46.04 -24.61 -60.09
CA ASP A 177 -45.99 -24.35 -61.55
C ASP A 177 -45.29 -23.02 -61.93
N GLU A 178 -44.86 -22.87 -63.19
CA GLU A 178 -43.97 -21.78 -63.66
C GLU A 178 -44.73 -20.50 -64.11
N ALA A 179 -45.63 -19.94 -63.29
CA ALA A 179 -46.47 -18.79 -63.71
C ALA A 179 -46.95 -17.81 -62.61
N HIS A 180 -46.28 -17.67 -61.46
CA HIS A 180 -46.64 -16.65 -60.47
C HIS A 180 -45.46 -16.08 -59.69
N ASN A 181 -45.36 -14.75 -59.58
CA ASN A 181 -44.29 -14.06 -58.87
C ASN A 181 -44.85 -12.87 -58.07
N PRO A 182 -45.15 -13.03 -56.76
CA PRO A 182 -46.01 -12.11 -56.00
C PRO A 182 -45.33 -10.81 -55.51
N PHE A 183 -44.14 -10.48 -55.98
CA PHE A 183 -43.39 -9.27 -55.59
C PHE A 183 -43.74 -7.99 -56.39
N LEU A 184 -44.81 -8.02 -57.19
CA LEU A 184 -45.31 -6.87 -57.95
C LEU A 184 -46.80 -6.65 -57.69
N GLY A 185 -47.11 -5.95 -56.60
CA GLY A 185 -48.44 -5.40 -56.29
C GLY A 185 -48.40 -3.88 -56.19
N ASP A 186 -49.19 -3.21 -57.03
CA ASP A 186 -49.65 -1.82 -57.02
C ASP A 186 -48.79 -0.74 -56.32
N ALA A 187 -47.99 -0.02 -57.12
CA ALA A 187 -47.06 1.02 -56.67
C ALA A 187 -47.70 2.40 -56.35
N GLU A 188 -49.03 2.51 -56.20
CA GLU A 188 -49.73 3.81 -56.00
C GLU A 188 -50.26 4.05 -54.57
N ALA A 189 -50.06 3.12 -53.63
CA ALA A 189 -50.69 3.16 -52.31
C ALA A 189 -49.82 3.70 -51.14
N ASP A 190 -48.54 4.05 -51.35
CA ASP A 190 -47.63 4.48 -50.27
C ASP A 190 -47.74 6.00 -49.93
N PRO A 191 -48.14 6.37 -48.69
CA PRO A 191 -48.17 7.78 -48.25
C PRO A 191 -46.80 8.46 -48.17
N LEU A 192 -45.71 7.70 -47.97
CA LEU A 192 -44.35 8.26 -47.87
C LEU A 192 -43.85 8.74 -49.22
N LEU A 193 -44.01 7.94 -50.29
CA LEU A 193 -43.67 8.36 -51.66
C LEU A 193 -44.42 9.64 -52.08
N ARG A 194 -45.71 9.75 -51.74
CA ARG A 194 -46.51 10.95 -52.03
C ARG A 194 -45.97 12.21 -51.33
N ARG A 195 -45.68 12.14 -50.02
CA ARG A 195 -45.01 13.23 -49.28
C ARG A 195 -43.64 13.57 -49.87
N ARG A 196 -42.88 12.58 -50.35
CA ARG A 196 -41.56 12.77 -50.96
C ARG A 196 -41.64 13.51 -52.30
N ALA A 197 -42.67 13.23 -53.10
CA ALA A 197 -42.96 13.93 -54.35
C ALA A 197 -43.43 15.38 -54.11
N GLU A 198 -44.36 15.59 -53.17
CA GLU A 198 -44.86 16.93 -52.81
C GLU A 198 -43.72 17.82 -52.26
N ALA A 199 -42.85 17.29 -51.40
CA ALA A 199 -41.66 17.99 -50.92
C ALA A 199 -40.61 18.27 -52.02
N ALA A 200 -40.53 17.42 -53.05
CA ALA A 200 -39.65 17.66 -54.20
C ALA A 200 -40.20 18.79 -55.11
N GLN A 201 -41.52 18.87 -55.30
CA GLN A 201 -42.15 19.97 -56.06
C GLN A 201 -42.00 21.32 -55.35
N GLN A 202 -42.19 21.38 -54.02
CA GLN A 202 -42.00 22.60 -53.23
C GLN A 202 -40.56 23.13 -53.24
N ARG A 203 -39.56 22.27 -53.53
CA ARG A 203 -38.14 22.68 -53.67
C ARG A 203 -37.81 23.35 -55.02
N LEU A 204 -38.75 23.40 -55.96
CA LEU A 204 -38.55 23.97 -57.29
C LEU A 204 -39.33 25.27 -57.54
N THR A 205 -40.09 25.78 -56.58
CA THR A 205 -40.83 27.05 -56.70
C THR A 205 -40.19 28.19 -55.92
N ARG A 206 -40.24 29.41 -56.48
CA ARG A 206 -39.92 30.66 -55.78
C ARG A 206 -41.09 31.10 -54.91
N ARG A 207 -40.83 32.04 -53.98
CA ARG A 207 -41.89 32.74 -53.20
C ARG A 207 -42.89 33.53 -54.06
N ASP A 208 -42.58 33.76 -55.33
CA ASP A 208 -43.47 34.38 -56.32
C ASP A 208 -44.30 33.35 -57.14
N GLY A 209 -44.15 32.05 -56.87
CA GLY A 209 -44.86 30.96 -57.56
C GLY A 209 -44.21 30.48 -58.87
N SER A 210 -43.15 31.14 -59.38
CA SER A 210 -42.46 30.70 -60.58
C SER A 210 -41.51 29.53 -60.34
N VAL A 211 -41.37 28.65 -61.34
CA VAL A 211 -40.54 27.44 -61.25
C VAL A 211 -39.08 27.76 -61.59
N MET A 212 -38.15 27.33 -60.73
CA MET A 212 -36.71 27.46 -60.94
C MET A 212 -36.19 26.51 -62.02
N THR A 213 -35.26 26.99 -62.83
CA THR A 213 -34.52 26.14 -63.78
C THR A 213 -33.47 25.29 -63.05
N LEU A 214 -33.19 24.10 -63.60
CA LEU A 214 -32.25 23.11 -63.01
C LEU A 214 -30.88 23.71 -62.63
N ALA A 215 -30.33 24.60 -63.46
CA ALA A 215 -29.06 25.27 -63.20
C ALA A 215 -29.13 26.31 -62.06
N GLN A 216 -30.28 26.94 -61.84
CA GLN A 216 -30.50 27.87 -60.73
C GLN A 216 -30.75 27.11 -59.42
N SER A 217 -31.54 26.03 -59.46
CA SER A 217 -31.76 25.13 -58.32
C SER A 217 -30.44 24.52 -57.83
N LYS A 218 -29.57 24.06 -58.74
CA LYS A 218 -28.26 23.51 -58.37
C LYS A 218 -27.37 24.53 -57.65
N ARG A 219 -27.25 25.77 -58.19
CA ARG A 219 -26.50 26.85 -57.52
C ARG A 219 -27.07 27.24 -56.16
N ALA A 220 -28.40 27.25 -56.00
CA ALA A 220 -29.03 27.50 -54.70
C ALA A 220 -28.69 26.39 -53.70
N SER A 221 -28.71 25.12 -54.11
CA SER A 221 -28.31 23.99 -53.27
C SER A 221 -26.81 23.95 -52.97
N GLU A 222 -25.95 24.48 -53.84
CA GLU A 222 -24.51 24.62 -53.60
C GLU A 222 -24.25 25.74 -52.58
N LEU A 223 -24.84 26.92 -52.77
CA LEU A 223 -24.69 28.06 -51.86
C LEU A 223 -25.27 27.78 -50.46
N GLN A 224 -26.38 27.05 -50.38
CA GLN A 224 -26.94 26.63 -49.09
C GLN A 224 -26.13 25.52 -48.40
N ARG A 225 -25.40 24.66 -49.14
CA ARG A 225 -24.42 23.75 -48.55
C ARG A 225 -23.23 24.51 -47.98
N ASP A 226 -22.73 25.51 -48.71
CA ASP A 226 -21.60 26.35 -48.30
C ASP A 226 -21.94 27.16 -47.03
N MET A 227 -23.17 27.70 -46.96
CA MET A 227 -23.68 28.40 -45.77
C MET A 227 -23.84 27.46 -44.57
N ASN A 228 -24.39 26.26 -44.76
CA ASN A 228 -24.48 25.25 -43.70
C ASN A 228 -23.09 24.84 -43.18
N ALA A 229 -22.13 24.57 -44.08
CA ALA A 229 -20.76 24.20 -43.71
C ALA A 229 -20.03 25.33 -42.95
N TRP A 230 -20.37 26.59 -43.21
CA TRP A 230 -19.86 27.75 -42.46
C TRP A 230 -20.46 27.83 -41.04
N GLU A 231 -21.77 27.61 -40.88
CA GLU A 231 -22.42 27.54 -39.56
C GLU A 231 -21.93 26.33 -38.75
N GLU A 232 -21.71 25.18 -39.39
CA GLU A 232 -21.22 23.94 -38.79
C GLU A 232 -19.78 24.06 -38.28
N ASN A 233 -18.86 24.62 -39.07
CA ASN A 233 -17.51 24.95 -38.60
C ASN A 233 -17.52 25.92 -37.40
N ARG A 234 -18.45 26.88 -37.40
CA ARG A 234 -18.61 27.85 -36.31
C ARG A 234 -19.20 27.21 -35.04
N LEU A 235 -20.09 26.23 -35.18
CA LEU A 235 -20.59 25.42 -34.07
C LEU A 235 -19.49 24.53 -33.47
N LEU A 236 -18.70 23.86 -34.31
CA LEU A 236 -17.56 23.04 -33.88
C LEU A 236 -16.52 23.85 -33.09
N GLN A 237 -16.17 25.05 -33.55
CA GLN A 237 -15.27 25.95 -32.81
C GLN A 237 -15.86 26.51 -31.51
N SER A 238 -17.19 26.50 -31.34
CA SER A 238 -17.84 27.00 -30.11
C SER A 238 -17.81 26.01 -28.93
N GLY A 239 -17.47 24.74 -29.17
CA GLY A 239 -17.44 23.68 -28.15
C GLY A 239 -18.81 23.21 -27.64
N VAL A 240 -19.91 23.82 -28.08
CA VAL A 240 -21.29 23.50 -27.62
C VAL A 240 -21.83 22.19 -28.22
N VAL A 241 -21.32 21.78 -29.39
CA VAL A 241 -21.78 20.57 -30.10
C VAL A 241 -20.65 19.55 -30.18
N ARG A 242 -20.78 18.45 -29.41
CA ARG A 242 -20.13 17.18 -29.78
C ARG A 242 -20.93 16.59 -30.93
N ALA A 243 -20.27 16.33 -32.06
CA ALA A 243 -20.90 15.66 -33.20
C ALA A 243 -21.45 14.29 -32.76
N ARG A 244 -22.67 13.97 -33.22
CA ARG A 244 -23.29 12.66 -33.08
C ARG A 244 -23.82 12.22 -34.44
N GLU A 245 -22.94 12.22 -35.43
CA GLU A 245 -23.18 11.47 -36.65
C GLU A 245 -23.07 9.98 -36.31
N VAL A 246 -24.11 9.22 -36.65
CA VAL A 246 -24.10 7.77 -36.56
C VAL A 246 -23.70 7.28 -37.94
N ASP A 247 -22.40 7.08 -38.12
CA ASP A 247 -21.87 6.49 -39.33
C ASP A 247 -22.34 5.04 -39.45
N GLY A 248 -22.77 4.63 -40.64
CA GLY A 248 -23.45 3.34 -40.86
C GLY A 248 -22.55 2.11 -40.66
N ASP A 249 -21.24 2.31 -40.56
CA ASP A 249 -20.21 1.29 -40.38
C ASP A 249 -19.57 1.31 -38.97
N ALA A 250 -20.02 2.20 -38.07
CA ALA A 250 -19.40 2.43 -36.76
C ALA A 250 -19.57 1.27 -35.75
N ASP A 251 -20.42 0.28 -36.03
CA ASP A 251 -20.57 -0.93 -35.19
C ASP A 251 -19.41 -1.95 -35.36
N LEU A 252 -18.49 -1.73 -36.32
CA LEU A 252 -17.26 -2.53 -36.45
C LEU A 252 -16.07 -1.98 -35.63
N ASP A 253 -16.05 -0.67 -35.34
CA ASP A 253 -15.09 -0.03 -34.43
C ASP A 253 -15.59 0.01 -32.97
N ALA A 254 -16.61 -0.81 -32.66
CA ALA A 254 -16.84 -1.27 -31.31
C ALA A 254 -15.68 -2.20 -30.90
N GLU A 255 -14.56 -1.61 -30.49
CA GLU A 255 -13.36 -2.28 -29.94
C GLU A 255 -13.77 -3.53 -29.16
N ALA A 256 -13.15 -4.68 -29.46
CA ALA A 256 -13.56 -5.99 -28.96
C ALA A 256 -13.43 -6.08 -27.42
N ARG A 257 -14.41 -5.51 -26.71
CA ARG A 257 -14.40 -5.27 -25.26
C ARG A 257 -14.43 -6.59 -24.51
N ALA A 258 -13.24 -7.13 -24.28
CA ALA A 258 -13.01 -8.35 -23.53
C ALA A 258 -13.61 -8.22 -22.12
N VAL A 259 -14.75 -8.89 -21.92
CA VAL A 259 -15.42 -8.93 -20.63
C VAL A 259 -14.70 -9.96 -19.77
N LEU A 260 -13.89 -9.48 -18.83
CA LEU A 260 -13.29 -10.34 -17.82
C LEU A 260 -14.38 -10.94 -16.92
N LEU A 261 -14.39 -12.27 -16.85
CA LEU A 261 -15.03 -13.01 -15.77
C LEU A 261 -14.04 -13.12 -14.61
N VAL A 262 -14.55 -12.99 -13.39
CA VAL A 262 -13.75 -13.07 -12.16
C VAL A 262 -14.19 -14.27 -11.32
N HIS A 263 -13.23 -15.12 -10.96
CA HIS A 263 -13.42 -16.34 -10.17
C HIS A 263 -12.80 -16.16 -8.77
N ASP A 264 -13.54 -16.48 -7.70
CA ASP A 264 -12.96 -16.57 -6.34
C ASP A 264 -12.36 -17.96 -6.11
N THR A 265 -11.18 -18.21 -6.69
CA THR A 265 -10.43 -19.45 -6.42
C THR A 265 -9.65 -19.33 -5.12
N ARG A 266 -9.78 -20.35 -4.27
CA ARG A 266 -9.09 -20.45 -2.97
C ARG A 266 -8.25 -21.73 -2.95
N PRO A 267 -7.02 -21.70 -2.41
CA PRO A 267 -6.18 -22.87 -2.37
C PRO A 267 -6.64 -23.86 -1.29
N PRO A 268 -6.50 -25.19 -1.48
CA PRO A 268 -7.04 -26.21 -0.58
C PRO A 268 -6.55 -26.12 0.88
N PHE A 269 -5.36 -25.54 1.11
CA PHE A 269 -4.83 -25.34 2.45
C PHE A 269 -5.52 -24.19 3.24
N LEU A 270 -6.44 -23.44 2.60
CA LEU A 270 -7.23 -22.37 3.23
C LEU A 270 -8.73 -22.70 3.38
N ASP A 271 -9.15 -23.95 3.12
CA ASP A 271 -10.54 -24.43 3.25
C ASP A 271 -11.06 -24.52 4.71
N GLY A 272 -10.60 -23.66 5.61
CA GLY A 272 -11.00 -23.58 7.03
C GLY A 272 -10.59 -24.77 7.91
N ARG A 273 -10.08 -25.86 7.32
CA ARG A 273 -9.60 -27.06 8.03
C ARG A 273 -8.32 -26.83 8.82
N PHE A 274 -7.51 -25.85 8.41
CA PHE A 274 -6.23 -25.50 9.03
C PHE A 274 -6.36 -24.23 9.88
N VAL A 275 -5.84 -24.28 11.10
CA VAL A 275 -5.87 -23.17 12.06
C VAL A 275 -4.44 -22.72 12.32
N PHE A 276 -4.06 -21.56 11.78
CA PHE A 276 -2.66 -21.08 11.80
C PHE A 276 -2.27 -20.31 13.08
N THR A 277 -3.22 -20.09 13.99
CA THR A 277 -3.03 -19.25 15.20
C THR A 277 -4.16 -19.48 16.19
N ARG A 278 -3.93 -19.15 17.46
CA ARG A 278 -4.93 -19.21 18.53
C ARG A 278 -5.91 -18.03 18.48
N GLN A 279 -5.50 -16.90 17.91
CA GLN A 279 -6.31 -15.68 17.82
C GLN A 279 -7.16 -15.70 16.55
N LYS A 280 -8.48 -15.95 16.67
CA LYS A 280 -9.35 -16.10 15.49
C LYS A 280 -9.73 -14.77 14.82
N GLY A 281 -10.28 -13.83 15.59
CA GLY A 281 -10.80 -12.56 15.08
C GLY A 281 -9.77 -11.42 15.06
N PRO A 282 -10.00 -10.37 14.24
CA PRO A 282 -9.16 -9.18 14.20
C PRO A 282 -9.18 -8.44 15.54
N VAL A 283 -8.02 -7.88 15.93
CA VAL A 283 -7.88 -7.12 17.19
C VAL A 283 -7.96 -5.62 16.87
N LEU A 284 -9.08 -4.99 17.25
CA LEU A 284 -9.19 -3.53 17.19
C LEU A 284 -8.39 -2.89 18.34
N PRO A 285 -7.72 -1.73 18.13
CA PRO A 285 -7.08 -0.95 19.19
C PRO A 285 -8.12 -0.15 20.02
N LEU A 286 -9.24 -0.79 20.36
CA LEU A 286 -10.34 -0.24 21.13
C LEU A 286 -10.82 -1.27 22.15
N ARG A 287 -11.12 -0.83 23.36
CA ARG A 287 -11.74 -1.67 24.40
C ARG A 287 -13.25 -1.78 24.21
N ASP A 288 -13.89 -0.68 23.80
CA ASP A 288 -15.31 -0.61 23.49
C ASP A 288 -15.53 0.34 22.29
N PRO A 289 -16.04 -0.14 21.14
CA PRO A 289 -16.36 0.71 19.99
C PRO A 289 -17.54 1.67 20.16
N THR A 290 -18.25 1.62 21.29
CA THR A 290 -19.39 2.49 21.63
C THR A 290 -19.04 3.59 22.64
N SER A 291 -17.82 3.62 23.17
CA SER A 291 -17.40 4.59 24.18
C SER A 291 -17.25 6.02 23.64
N ASP A 292 -17.35 7.01 24.52
CA ASP A 292 -17.26 8.43 24.18
C ASP A 292 -15.98 8.75 23.41
N MET A 293 -14.81 8.28 23.89
CA MET A 293 -13.54 8.50 23.19
C MET A 293 -13.50 7.83 21.81
N ALA A 294 -14.14 6.66 21.66
CA ALA A 294 -14.23 5.97 20.37
C ALA A 294 -15.21 6.66 19.40
N VAL A 295 -16.21 7.40 19.89
CA VAL A 295 -17.10 8.24 19.06
C VAL A 295 -16.36 9.51 18.62
N ILE A 296 -15.72 10.21 19.55
CA ILE A 296 -14.98 11.46 19.30
C ILE A 296 -13.84 11.25 18.30
N SER A 297 -13.12 10.11 18.36
CA SER A 297 -12.04 9.80 17.40
C SER A 297 -12.52 9.59 15.97
N ARG A 298 -13.82 9.32 15.75
CA ARG A 298 -14.45 9.16 14.42
C ARG A 298 -15.07 10.45 13.88
N SER A 299 -15.58 11.35 14.72
CA SER A 299 -16.15 12.64 14.27
C SER A 299 -15.07 13.64 13.84
N GLY A 300 -13.89 13.56 14.48
CA GLY A 300 -12.80 14.53 14.34
C GLY A 300 -13.15 15.90 14.93
N SER A 301 -12.14 16.76 15.03
CA SER A 301 -12.30 18.15 15.48
C SER A 301 -13.18 18.97 14.53
N ARG A 302 -13.91 19.95 15.10
CA ARG A 302 -14.59 21.03 14.38
C ARG A 302 -13.62 22.16 14.09
N LEU A 303 -12.79 22.55 15.06
CA LEU A 303 -11.76 23.60 14.91
C LEU A 303 -10.82 23.32 13.72
N VAL A 304 -10.40 22.07 13.50
CA VAL A 304 -9.53 21.71 12.36
C VAL A 304 -10.24 21.93 11.00
N LYS A 305 -11.56 21.74 10.94
CA LYS A 305 -12.38 21.99 9.73
C LYS A 305 -12.54 23.50 9.53
N GLU A 306 -12.86 24.25 10.57
CA GLU A 306 -12.95 25.72 10.56
C GLU A 306 -11.62 26.39 10.15
N VAL A 307 -10.47 25.95 10.70
CA VAL A 307 -9.15 26.49 10.32
C VAL A 307 -8.77 26.10 8.89
N ARG A 308 -9.18 24.93 8.42
CA ARG A 308 -9.03 24.53 7.02
C ARG A 308 -9.87 25.41 6.09
N GLU A 309 -11.14 25.61 6.41
CA GLU A 309 -12.07 26.47 5.66
C GLU A 309 -11.62 27.94 5.67
N LYS A 310 -11.08 28.45 6.80
CA LYS A 310 -10.39 29.75 6.86
C LYS A 310 -9.19 29.81 5.91
N LYS A 311 -8.30 28.81 5.92
CA LYS A 311 -7.12 28.76 5.03
C LYS A 311 -7.49 28.65 3.55
N GLU A 312 -8.49 27.84 3.21
CA GLU A 312 -9.00 27.69 1.84
C GLU A 312 -9.74 28.96 1.37
N SER A 313 -10.52 29.62 2.24
CA SER A 313 -11.18 30.90 1.94
C SER A 313 -10.20 32.06 1.81
N GLY A 314 -9.18 32.12 2.69
CA GLY A 314 -8.11 33.13 2.62
C GLY A 314 -7.31 33.02 1.33
N ARG A 315 -6.98 31.79 0.90
CA ARG A 315 -6.37 31.52 -0.42
C ARG A 315 -7.29 31.91 -1.57
N SER A 316 -8.57 31.56 -1.52
CA SER A 316 -9.56 31.96 -2.54
C SER A 316 -9.67 33.48 -2.65
N ARG A 317 -9.65 34.21 -1.52
CA ARG A 317 -9.67 35.68 -1.50
C ARG A 317 -8.37 36.28 -2.02
N ALA A 318 -7.20 35.75 -1.64
CA ALA A 318 -5.91 36.19 -2.18
C ALA A 318 -5.85 36.01 -3.71
N ARG A 319 -6.20 34.81 -4.20
CA ARG A 319 -6.25 34.48 -5.63
C ARG A 319 -7.25 35.35 -6.41
N PHE A 320 -8.40 35.65 -5.83
CA PHE A 320 -9.37 36.57 -6.42
C PHE A 320 -8.76 37.96 -6.64
N TRP A 321 -8.03 38.49 -5.64
CA TRP A 321 -7.35 39.79 -5.76
C TRP A 321 -6.09 39.74 -6.67
N GLU A 322 -5.36 38.63 -6.73
CA GLU A 322 -4.28 38.44 -7.71
C GLU A 322 -4.81 38.41 -9.15
N VAL A 323 -5.94 37.73 -9.38
CA VAL A 323 -6.63 37.74 -10.69
C VAL A 323 -7.21 39.12 -11.00
N ALA A 324 -7.68 39.87 -10.00
CA ALA A 324 -8.07 41.28 -10.14
C ALA A 324 -6.88 42.21 -10.45
N GLY A 325 -5.65 41.81 -10.14
CA GLY A 325 -4.41 42.48 -10.59
C GLY A 325 -3.94 42.09 -12.00
N SER A 326 -4.64 41.18 -12.68
CA SER A 326 -4.25 40.65 -14.00
C SER A 326 -4.84 41.43 -15.18
N LYS A 327 -4.29 41.25 -16.38
CA LYS A 327 -4.84 41.83 -17.63
C LYS A 327 -6.27 41.37 -18.00
N MET A 328 -6.87 40.40 -17.30
CA MET A 328 -8.29 40.11 -17.44
C MET A 328 -9.17 41.11 -16.69
N ALA A 329 -8.70 41.69 -15.57
CA ALA A 329 -9.49 42.61 -14.76
C ALA A 329 -9.86 43.91 -15.51
N SER A 330 -8.94 44.39 -16.36
CA SER A 330 -9.18 45.52 -17.28
C SER A 330 -10.24 45.25 -18.36
N VAL A 331 -10.67 44.00 -18.54
CA VAL A 331 -11.77 43.62 -19.45
C VAL A 331 -13.12 43.58 -18.71
N THR A 332 -13.11 43.36 -17.39
CA THR A 332 -14.32 43.29 -16.54
C THR A 332 -14.83 44.62 -16.00
N GLY A 333 -14.15 45.74 -16.27
CA GLY A 333 -14.72 47.08 -16.13
C GLY A 333 -14.97 47.56 -14.68
N MET A 334 -14.08 47.22 -13.74
CA MET A 334 -14.11 47.82 -12.39
C MET A 334 -13.85 49.33 -12.45
N THR A 335 -14.39 50.08 -11.50
CA THR A 335 -14.23 51.54 -11.44
C THR A 335 -12.98 51.95 -10.67
N GLY A 336 -12.36 53.06 -11.06
CA GLY A 336 -11.12 53.56 -10.42
C GLY A 336 -11.26 53.96 -8.94
N ALA A 337 -12.47 53.94 -8.37
CA ALA A 337 -12.69 54.06 -6.93
C ALA A 337 -12.41 52.73 -6.21
N GLU A 338 -12.92 51.62 -6.76
CA GLU A 338 -12.70 50.26 -6.25
C GLU A 338 -11.22 49.87 -6.36
N GLU A 339 -10.52 50.32 -7.41
CA GLU A 339 -9.08 50.14 -7.61
C GLU A 339 -8.24 50.84 -6.51
N GLN A 340 -8.63 52.06 -6.11
CA GLN A 340 -7.97 52.79 -5.02
C GLN A 340 -8.29 52.21 -3.63
N GLU A 341 -9.50 51.68 -3.43
CA GLU A 341 -9.89 51.04 -2.17
C GLU A 341 -9.20 49.67 -2.01
N ALA A 342 -9.10 48.89 -3.09
CA ALA A 342 -8.31 47.66 -3.14
C ALA A 342 -6.82 47.92 -2.90
N ALA A 343 -6.24 48.98 -3.49
CA ALA A 343 -4.84 49.36 -3.24
C ALA A 343 -4.57 49.67 -1.75
N ARG A 344 -5.44 50.45 -1.10
CA ARG A 344 -5.32 50.76 0.33
C ARG A 344 -5.46 49.52 1.23
N GLN A 345 -6.35 48.59 0.89
CA GLN A 345 -6.48 47.33 1.62
C GLN A 345 -5.27 46.41 1.39
N ALA A 346 -4.67 46.42 0.19
CA ALA A 346 -3.44 45.69 -0.11
C ALA A 346 -2.20 46.28 0.60
N GLU A 347 -2.14 47.60 0.80
CA GLU A 347 -1.09 48.22 1.62
C GLU A 347 -1.23 47.86 3.11
N MET A 348 -2.44 47.91 3.69
CA MET A 348 -2.66 47.48 5.06
C MET A 348 -2.29 46.00 5.28
N LEU A 349 -2.69 45.11 4.37
CA LEU A 349 -2.33 43.67 4.41
C LEU A 349 -0.83 43.39 4.19
N ARG A 350 -0.05 44.36 3.69
CA ARG A 350 1.43 44.27 3.62
C ARG A 350 2.09 44.81 4.89
N GLY A 351 1.49 45.80 5.54
CA GLY A 351 1.99 46.35 6.81
C GLY A 351 1.99 45.34 7.96
N GLU A 352 1.04 44.39 7.97
CA GLU A 352 0.94 43.34 8.99
C GLU A 352 1.95 42.18 8.82
N GLN A 353 2.81 42.21 7.78
CA GLN A 353 3.85 41.19 7.53
C GLN A 353 5.26 41.77 7.60
N GLY A 354 5.60 42.45 8.70
CA GLY A 354 6.87 43.19 8.80
C GLY A 354 7.35 43.58 10.21
N SER A 355 7.55 42.62 11.11
CA SER A 355 8.39 42.85 12.31
C SER A 355 9.11 41.59 12.80
N ASP A 356 10.34 41.40 12.33
CA ASP A 356 11.47 40.84 13.10
C ASP A 356 12.72 41.01 12.22
N GLY A 357 13.65 41.86 12.65
CA GLY A 357 14.93 42.09 11.98
C GLY A 357 16.04 41.21 12.55
N ASP A 358 17.10 41.01 11.77
CA ASP A 358 18.26 41.90 11.92
C ASP A 358 19.17 41.80 10.69
N ASP A 359 19.96 42.86 10.48
CA ASP A 359 20.79 43.08 9.30
C ASP A 359 22.06 42.22 9.27
N ASP A 360 22.53 41.93 8.06
CA ASP A 360 23.95 41.69 7.77
C ASP A 360 24.19 42.15 6.31
N GLU A 361 24.73 43.36 6.13
CA GLU A 361 25.08 43.89 4.81
C GLU A 361 26.35 43.21 4.28
N GLU A 362 26.30 42.61 3.08
CA GLU A 362 27.51 42.33 2.30
C GLU A 362 27.39 43.02 0.92
N SER A 363 28.32 43.93 0.65
CA SER A 363 28.20 44.96 -0.38
C SER A 363 28.36 44.43 -1.81
N SER A 364 27.63 45.03 -2.74
CA SER A 364 27.85 44.86 -4.18
C SER A 364 29.16 45.51 -4.65
N ASP A 365 30.03 44.72 -5.27
CA ASP A 365 30.99 45.19 -6.27
C ASP A 365 30.78 44.37 -7.55
N ALA A 366 30.91 45.01 -8.71
CA ALA A 366 30.66 44.44 -10.02
C ALA A 366 31.73 44.87 -11.03
N GLU A 367 31.80 44.16 -12.15
CA GLU A 367 32.67 44.42 -13.32
C GLU A 367 34.19 44.19 -13.01
N ASP A 368 35.06 43.80 -13.96
CA ASP A 368 34.90 43.72 -15.42
C ASP A 368 35.83 42.67 -16.10
N ASP A 369 35.63 42.52 -17.42
CA ASP A 369 36.57 42.10 -18.49
C ASP A 369 36.98 40.61 -18.69
N ASP A 370 37.47 40.34 -19.90
CA ASP A 370 37.48 39.07 -20.66
C ASP A 370 38.82 38.30 -20.64
N GLY A 371 38.84 37.06 -21.17
CA GLY A 371 40.12 36.37 -21.44
C GLY A 371 40.06 34.86 -21.73
N ASP A 372 40.08 34.47 -23.00
CA ASP A 372 40.29 33.07 -23.43
C ASP A 372 41.79 32.67 -23.37
N GLY A 373 42.06 31.39 -23.07
CA GLY A 373 43.40 30.82 -23.24
C GLY A 373 43.78 29.62 -22.38
N ARG A 374 43.87 28.45 -23.03
CA ARG A 374 44.78 27.31 -22.69
C ARG A 374 44.54 26.60 -21.34
N GLY A 375 43.88 25.44 -21.41
CA GLY A 375 43.72 24.52 -20.28
C GLY A 375 45.02 23.79 -19.86
N GLY A 376 44.97 23.10 -18.71
CA GLY A 376 46.09 22.24 -18.28
C GLY A 376 46.23 21.89 -16.80
N GLN A 377 45.34 22.30 -15.88
CA GLN A 377 45.58 22.08 -14.42
C GLN A 377 44.35 21.81 -13.53
N SER A 378 43.18 21.53 -14.10
CA SER A 378 41.89 21.56 -13.37
C SER A 378 41.68 20.48 -12.28
N ASN A 379 42.44 19.37 -12.26
CA ASN A 379 42.13 18.23 -11.38
C ASN A 379 42.63 18.40 -9.93
N GLN A 380 43.83 18.95 -9.70
CA GLN A 380 44.37 19.17 -8.36
C GLN A 380 43.60 20.26 -7.60
N GLN A 381 43.32 21.39 -8.26
CA GLN A 381 42.60 22.51 -7.65
C GLN A 381 41.13 22.16 -7.35
N ARG A 382 40.49 21.33 -8.19
CA ARG A 382 39.15 20.77 -7.94
C ARG A 382 39.12 19.77 -6.78
N ARG A 383 40.18 18.95 -6.59
CA ARG A 383 40.38 18.14 -5.38
C ARG A 383 40.57 19.02 -4.12
N ARG A 384 41.37 20.09 -4.22
CA ARG A 384 41.61 21.04 -3.10
C ARG A 384 40.33 21.81 -2.72
N ARG A 385 39.56 22.32 -3.69
CA ARG A 385 38.22 22.88 -3.46
C ARG A 385 37.24 21.85 -2.86
N LYS A 386 37.25 20.59 -3.28
CA LYS A 386 36.46 19.52 -2.62
C LYS A 386 36.87 19.30 -1.16
N ARG A 387 38.18 19.30 -0.84
CA ARG A 387 38.66 19.15 0.54
C ARG A 387 38.26 20.35 1.40
N ASN A 388 38.41 21.57 0.91
CA ASN A 388 37.99 22.78 1.62
C ASN A 388 36.46 22.82 1.82
N LYS A 389 35.65 22.43 0.82
CA LYS A 389 34.18 22.38 0.98
C LYS A 389 33.72 21.26 1.93
N ALA A 390 34.47 20.16 2.03
CA ALA A 390 34.27 19.15 3.06
C ALA A 390 34.71 19.63 4.47
N GLN A 391 35.75 20.47 4.57
CA GLN A 391 36.11 21.13 5.83
C GLN A 391 35.08 22.19 6.25
N GLN A 392 34.49 22.95 5.30
CA GLN A 392 33.36 23.85 5.59
C GLN A 392 32.10 23.09 6.01
N PHE A 393 31.85 21.91 5.45
CA PHE A 393 30.71 21.08 5.88
C PHE A 393 30.94 20.49 7.28
N ARG A 394 32.18 20.09 7.61
CA ARG A 394 32.57 19.76 8.99
C ARG A 394 32.38 20.95 9.93
N SER A 395 32.92 22.13 9.62
CA SER A 395 32.82 23.29 10.52
C SER A 395 31.38 23.78 10.78
N HIS A 396 30.43 23.51 9.87
CA HIS A 396 29.00 23.79 10.10
C HIS A 396 28.28 22.70 10.91
N VAL A 397 28.81 21.47 10.95
CA VAL A 397 28.35 20.41 11.86
C VAL A 397 28.99 20.60 13.24
N ASP A 398 30.28 20.90 13.30
CA ASP A 398 31.05 21.15 14.52
C ASP A 398 30.51 22.37 15.29
N LYS A 399 30.02 23.41 14.59
CA LYS A 399 29.32 24.56 15.21
C LYS A 399 27.87 24.28 15.65
N LYS A 400 27.23 23.20 15.20
CA LYS A 400 25.80 22.90 15.49
C LYS A 400 25.60 21.95 16.68
N SER A 401 26.62 21.73 17.51
CA SER A 401 26.53 20.84 18.68
C SER A 401 26.28 21.55 20.02
N GLU A 402 25.89 22.82 20.04
CA GLU A 402 25.80 23.61 21.30
C GLU A 402 24.47 23.49 22.07
N ALA A 403 23.48 22.77 21.52
CA ALA A 403 22.25 22.33 22.19
C ALA A 403 22.53 21.20 23.22
N VAL A 404 23.49 21.44 24.10
CA VAL A 404 23.85 20.58 25.24
C VAL A 404 23.29 21.23 26.50
N SER A 405 22.56 20.46 27.31
CA SER A 405 22.10 20.87 28.63
C SER A 405 23.22 21.56 29.43
N GLU A 406 22.92 22.65 30.13
CA GLU A 406 23.88 23.43 30.91
C GLU A 406 24.70 22.55 31.88
N PHE A 407 24.04 21.54 32.48
CA PHE A 407 24.64 20.49 33.29
C PHE A 407 25.85 19.79 32.65
N ALA A 408 25.82 19.60 31.33
CA ALA A 408 26.82 18.91 30.53
C ALA A 408 27.83 19.87 29.87
N LYS A 409 27.59 21.19 29.85
CA LYS A 409 28.61 22.19 29.45
C LYS A 409 29.75 22.31 30.47
N HIS A 410 29.49 22.02 31.75
CA HIS A 410 30.47 22.14 32.84
C HIS A 410 31.17 20.83 33.25
N LYS A 411 30.91 19.70 32.57
CA LYS A 411 31.43 18.37 32.98
C LYS A 411 31.95 17.59 31.79
N SER A 412 33.12 16.96 31.96
CA SER A 412 33.69 16.05 30.96
C SER A 412 32.76 14.88 30.66
N ILE A 413 32.84 14.31 29.46
CA ILE A 413 31.96 13.21 29.02
C ILE A 413 32.02 12.01 29.99
N ALA A 414 33.19 11.69 30.54
CA ALA A 414 33.33 10.65 31.56
C ALA A 414 32.59 10.98 32.89
N GLN A 415 32.54 12.25 33.30
CA GLN A 415 31.73 12.70 34.45
C GLN A 415 30.23 12.69 34.14
N GLN A 416 29.83 12.97 32.88
CA GLN A 416 28.44 12.84 32.43
C GLN A 416 27.98 11.38 32.49
N ARG A 417 28.76 10.43 31.91
CA ARG A 417 28.49 8.98 31.96
C ARG A 417 28.29 8.48 33.40
N ARG A 418 29.18 8.88 34.31
CA ARG A 418 29.12 8.53 35.75
C ARG A 418 27.92 9.11 36.50
N PHE A 419 27.25 10.13 35.96
CA PHE A 419 26.06 10.71 36.58
C PHE A 419 24.76 9.98 36.21
N LEU A 420 24.76 9.13 35.17
CA LEU A 420 23.55 8.42 34.72
C LEU A 420 23.08 7.37 35.75
N PRO A 421 21.77 7.18 35.97
CA PRO A 421 21.23 6.21 36.94
C PRO A 421 21.75 4.77 36.79
N VAL A 422 21.97 4.32 35.54
CA VAL A 422 22.53 2.98 35.25
C VAL A 422 23.95 2.78 35.79
N TYR A 423 24.75 3.85 35.96
CA TYR A 423 26.12 3.74 36.49
C TYR A 423 26.16 3.27 37.94
N SER A 424 25.23 3.74 38.78
CA SER A 424 25.11 3.32 40.18
C SER A 424 24.78 1.83 40.38
N VAL A 425 24.28 1.16 39.34
CA VAL A 425 23.89 -0.27 39.37
C VAL A 425 24.70 -1.13 38.38
N ARG A 426 25.82 -0.61 37.86
CA ARG A 426 26.66 -1.26 36.82
C ARG A 426 27.08 -2.69 37.18
N GLU A 427 27.69 -2.88 38.35
CA GLU A 427 28.23 -4.19 38.74
C GLU A 427 27.14 -5.23 39.03
N GLU A 428 26.04 -4.81 39.65
CA GLU A 428 24.88 -5.66 39.94
C GLU A 428 24.21 -6.12 38.64
N MET A 429 24.00 -5.19 37.70
CA MET A 429 23.47 -5.48 36.37
C MET A 429 24.38 -6.44 35.58
N LEU A 430 25.71 -6.21 35.60
CA LEU A 430 26.67 -7.11 34.94
C LEU A 430 26.69 -8.49 35.60
N GLN A 431 26.59 -8.60 36.93
CA GLN A 431 26.49 -9.88 37.61
C GLN A 431 25.25 -10.67 37.14
N VAL A 432 24.06 -10.04 37.10
CA VAL A 432 22.84 -10.69 36.62
C VAL A 432 22.97 -11.17 35.16
N ILE A 433 23.65 -10.41 34.28
CA ILE A 433 23.89 -10.79 32.88
C ILE A 433 24.93 -11.92 32.74
N ARG A 434 25.94 -11.99 33.60
CA ARG A 434 26.89 -13.12 33.62
C ARG A 434 26.18 -14.41 34.03
N GLU A 435 25.38 -14.35 35.10
CA GLU A 435 24.65 -15.48 35.69
C GLU A 435 23.50 -16.01 34.81
N ASN A 436 22.83 -15.14 34.04
CA ASN A 436 21.61 -15.49 33.30
C ASN A 436 21.78 -15.32 31.78
N GLN A 437 21.31 -16.29 31.01
CA GLN A 437 21.41 -16.27 29.55
C GLN A 437 20.50 -15.21 28.90
N VAL A 438 19.36 -14.92 29.54
CA VAL A 438 18.39 -13.90 29.13
C VAL A 438 18.06 -13.02 30.34
N VAL A 439 18.02 -11.69 30.15
CA VAL A 439 17.65 -10.72 31.19
C VAL A 439 16.69 -9.68 30.63
N VAL A 440 15.61 -9.38 31.35
CA VAL A 440 14.73 -8.24 31.07
C VAL A 440 15.18 -7.05 31.91
N ILE A 441 15.51 -5.92 31.29
CA ILE A 441 16.04 -4.74 31.98
C ILE A 441 15.07 -3.57 31.81
N VAL A 442 14.46 -3.17 32.92
CA VAL A 442 13.47 -2.10 32.99
C VAL A 442 14.13 -0.84 33.53
N GLY A 443 13.91 0.30 32.87
CA GLY A 443 14.36 1.59 33.35
C GLY A 443 13.81 2.75 32.53
N GLU A 444 13.54 3.86 33.21
CA GLU A 444 13.01 5.09 32.60
C GLU A 444 13.83 5.56 31.39
N THR A 445 13.20 6.30 30.48
CA THR A 445 13.92 6.97 29.40
C THR A 445 14.87 8.02 29.99
N GLY A 446 16.11 8.09 29.48
CA GLY A 446 17.18 8.94 30.07
C GLY A 446 17.99 8.28 31.21
N SER A 447 17.62 7.10 31.71
CA SER A 447 18.40 6.37 32.73
C SER A 447 19.78 5.88 32.28
N GLY A 448 20.05 5.90 30.96
CA GLY A 448 21.34 5.56 30.36
C GLY A 448 21.41 4.19 29.65
N LYS A 449 20.32 3.40 29.65
CA LYS A 449 20.26 2.03 29.07
C LYS A 449 21.01 1.91 27.73
N THR A 450 20.46 2.59 26.72
CA THR A 450 20.80 2.52 25.29
C THR A 450 22.24 2.92 24.95
N THR A 451 22.81 3.88 25.70
CA THR A 451 24.19 4.35 25.47
C THR A 451 25.22 3.60 26.30
N GLN A 452 24.91 3.25 27.55
CA GLN A 452 25.90 2.69 28.47
C GLN A 452 25.97 1.15 28.46
N MET A 453 24.87 0.44 28.23
CA MET A 453 24.86 -1.02 28.38
C MET A 453 25.74 -1.74 27.36
N THR A 454 25.78 -1.26 26.10
CA THR A 454 26.71 -1.74 25.07
C THR A 454 28.17 -1.52 25.46
N GLN A 455 28.49 -0.32 25.98
CA GLN A 455 29.82 0.02 26.47
C GLN A 455 30.20 -0.88 27.66
N TYR A 456 29.30 -1.11 28.62
CA TYR A 456 29.59 -1.98 29.78
C TYR A 456 29.79 -3.45 29.39
N LEU A 457 29.09 -3.98 28.37
CA LEU A 457 29.33 -5.33 27.85
C LEU A 457 30.69 -5.44 27.11
N ALA A 458 31.08 -4.40 26.37
CA ALA A 458 32.40 -4.35 25.74
C ALA A 458 33.52 -4.23 26.79
N GLU A 459 33.31 -3.40 27.82
CA GLU A 459 34.20 -3.25 28.98
C GLU A 459 34.31 -4.55 29.82
N ASP A 460 33.25 -5.38 29.86
CA ASP A 460 33.23 -6.71 30.52
C ASP A 460 33.74 -7.85 29.60
N GLY A 461 34.23 -7.53 28.40
CA GLY A 461 34.92 -8.47 27.52
C GLY A 461 34.05 -9.28 26.55
N TYR A 462 32.73 -9.02 26.45
CA TYR A 462 31.87 -9.73 25.48
C TYR A 462 32.31 -9.50 24.02
N THR A 463 33.02 -8.40 23.75
CA THR A 463 33.61 -8.07 22.44
C THR A 463 34.87 -8.89 22.09
N ALA A 464 35.44 -9.67 23.02
CA ALA A 464 36.64 -10.48 22.77
C ALA A 464 36.38 -11.75 21.94
N HIS A 465 35.12 -12.18 21.84
CA HIS A 465 34.72 -13.44 21.20
C HIS A 465 33.58 -13.29 20.18
N GLY A 466 33.06 -12.07 19.97
CA GLY A 466 31.97 -11.77 19.05
C GLY A 466 31.57 -10.30 19.13
N LEU A 467 30.56 -9.92 18.37
CA LEU A 467 29.98 -8.58 18.34
C LEU A 467 28.95 -8.39 19.45
N VAL A 468 28.90 -7.18 20.03
CA VAL A 468 27.77 -6.71 20.83
C VAL A 468 26.80 -5.98 19.89
N GLY A 469 25.66 -6.62 19.60
CA GLY A 469 24.58 -6.03 18.83
C GLY A 469 23.62 -5.24 19.73
N CYS A 470 23.14 -4.09 19.27
CA CYS A 470 22.00 -3.40 19.86
C CYS A 470 20.99 -3.04 18.78
N THR A 471 19.78 -3.57 18.87
CA THR A 471 18.69 -3.21 17.95
C THR A 471 17.98 -1.93 18.43
N GLN A 472 17.31 -1.26 17.51
CA GLN A 472 16.45 -0.11 17.74
C GLN A 472 15.27 -0.19 16.75
N PRO A 473 14.03 0.06 17.17
CA PRO A 473 12.90 0.10 16.23
C PRO A 473 13.01 1.26 15.22
N ARG A 474 13.73 2.34 15.56
CA ARG A 474 13.78 3.58 14.78
C ARG A 474 15.17 3.83 14.16
N ARG A 475 15.21 4.05 12.83
CA ARG A 475 16.44 4.40 12.07
C ARG A 475 17.25 5.53 12.72
N VAL A 476 16.59 6.63 13.05
CA VAL A 476 17.26 7.84 13.58
C VAL A 476 17.91 7.56 14.93
N ALA A 477 17.30 6.72 15.78
CA ALA A 477 17.87 6.32 17.06
C ALA A 477 19.12 5.47 16.87
N ALA A 478 19.11 4.47 15.97
CA ALA A 478 20.30 3.68 15.66
C ALA A 478 21.49 4.56 15.21
N MET A 479 21.24 5.57 14.35
CA MET A 479 22.27 6.50 13.88
C MET A 479 22.77 7.44 14.98
N SER A 480 21.87 8.07 15.74
CA SER A 480 22.22 9.08 16.74
C SER A 480 22.90 8.47 17.96
N VAL A 481 22.44 7.30 18.41
CA VAL A 481 23.06 6.55 19.51
C VAL A 481 24.45 6.07 19.10
N ALA A 482 24.62 5.49 17.90
CA ALA A 482 25.94 5.06 17.43
C ALA A 482 26.94 6.22 17.36
N LYS A 483 26.52 7.37 16.83
CA LYS A 483 27.33 8.61 16.83
C LYS A 483 27.70 9.02 18.25
N ARG A 484 26.71 9.15 19.15
CA ARG A 484 26.93 9.55 20.55
C ARG A 484 27.84 8.58 21.30
N VAL A 485 27.73 7.27 21.07
CA VAL A 485 28.57 6.26 21.72
C VAL A 485 29.99 6.23 21.14
N SER A 486 30.16 6.50 19.84
CA SER A 486 31.50 6.73 19.26
C SER A 486 32.19 7.96 19.87
N GLU A 487 31.44 9.04 20.12
CA GLU A 487 31.92 10.24 20.82
C GLU A 487 32.23 9.97 22.30
N GLU A 488 31.42 9.15 22.99
CA GLU A 488 31.63 8.76 24.39
C GLU A 488 32.81 7.80 24.62
N MET A 489 33.19 7.02 23.61
CA MET A 489 34.39 6.18 23.59
C MET A 489 35.62 6.88 23.00
N GLY A 490 35.46 8.03 22.33
CA GLY A 490 36.55 8.73 21.64
C GLY A 490 37.01 8.05 20.33
N VAL A 491 36.17 7.24 19.71
CA VAL A 491 36.48 6.45 18.51
C VAL A 491 35.80 7.02 17.26
N VAL A 492 36.32 6.69 16.08
CA VAL A 492 35.71 7.11 14.80
C VAL A 492 34.51 6.21 14.48
N LEU A 493 33.35 6.83 14.23
CA LEU A 493 32.13 6.13 13.80
C LEU A 493 32.37 5.32 12.51
N GLY A 494 32.08 4.03 12.57
CA GLY A 494 32.38 3.05 11.51
C GLY A 494 33.65 2.22 11.77
N GLU A 495 34.52 2.62 12.72
CA GLU A 495 35.58 1.75 13.24
C GLU A 495 35.03 0.85 14.35
N GLU A 496 35.37 1.07 15.63
CA GLU A 496 34.97 0.19 16.74
C GLU A 496 33.47 0.23 17.08
N VAL A 497 32.85 1.41 16.93
CA VAL A 497 31.41 1.62 17.06
C VAL A 497 30.86 1.92 15.66
N GLY A 498 29.90 1.13 15.20
CA GLY A 498 29.28 1.29 13.88
C GLY A 498 27.77 1.10 13.92
N TYR A 499 27.11 1.34 12.78
CA TYR A 499 25.68 1.06 12.64
C TYR A 499 25.27 0.56 11.25
N THR A 500 24.17 -0.21 11.19
CA THR A 500 23.60 -0.73 9.94
C THR A 500 22.08 -0.62 9.95
N ILE A 501 21.50 0.06 8.96
CA ILE A 501 20.05 0.27 8.82
C ILE A 501 19.62 0.01 7.36
N ARG A 502 18.31 -0.10 7.08
CA ARG A 502 17.83 -0.41 5.71
C ARG A 502 18.40 0.58 4.69
N PHE A 503 19.23 0.07 3.78
CA PHE A 503 19.96 0.77 2.72
C PHE A 503 21.20 1.61 3.12
N GLU A 504 21.72 1.48 4.35
CA GLU A 504 22.87 2.28 4.82
C GLU A 504 23.67 1.51 5.87
N ASP A 505 24.95 1.23 5.58
CA ASP A 505 25.86 0.48 6.46
C ASP A 505 27.14 1.28 6.71
N VAL A 506 27.43 1.52 7.99
CA VAL A 506 28.59 2.26 8.50
C VAL A 506 29.25 1.40 9.57
N THR A 507 29.79 0.27 9.12
CA THR A 507 30.54 -0.70 9.92
C THR A 507 31.85 -1.10 9.20
N SER A 508 32.75 -1.76 9.92
CA SER A 508 34.01 -2.27 9.36
C SER A 508 34.45 -3.55 10.07
N LYS A 509 35.55 -4.15 9.59
CA LYS A 509 36.18 -5.32 10.26
C LYS A 509 36.75 -5.02 11.66
N LYS A 510 36.75 -3.76 12.10
CA LYS A 510 37.08 -3.34 13.47
C LYS A 510 35.87 -3.20 14.39
N THR A 511 34.65 -3.19 13.84
CA THR A 511 33.44 -2.92 14.64
C THR A 511 33.24 -4.01 15.67
N ALA A 512 33.05 -3.60 16.92
CA ALA A 512 32.84 -4.45 18.08
C ALA A 512 31.46 -4.18 18.71
N ILE A 513 31.00 -2.92 18.70
CA ILE A 513 29.63 -2.52 19.04
C ILE A 513 28.90 -2.12 17.77
N LYS A 514 27.79 -2.79 17.45
CA LYS A 514 26.99 -2.56 16.25
C LYS A 514 25.55 -2.20 16.61
N TYR A 515 25.15 -0.96 16.32
CA TYR A 515 23.76 -0.53 16.40
C TYR A 515 23.03 -0.84 15.11
N MET A 516 21.78 -1.32 15.17
CA MET A 516 21.03 -1.64 13.95
C MET A 516 19.53 -1.48 14.11
N THR A 517 18.80 -1.38 13.01
CA THR A 517 17.34 -1.55 13.06
C THR A 517 16.95 -3.02 13.19
N ASP A 518 15.88 -3.34 13.89
CA ASP A 518 15.35 -4.71 14.04
C ASP A 518 15.28 -5.48 12.70
N GLY A 519 14.72 -4.86 11.65
CA GLY A 519 14.63 -5.42 10.29
C GLY A 519 15.97 -5.60 9.53
N VAL A 520 17.11 -5.28 10.15
CA VAL A 520 18.46 -5.63 9.69
C VAL A 520 18.92 -6.92 10.38
N LEU A 521 18.84 -6.99 11.72
CA LEU A 521 19.14 -8.23 12.46
C LEU A 521 18.27 -9.40 11.95
N LEU A 522 17.00 -9.11 11.68
CA LEU A 522 16.05 -10.09 11.15
C LEU A 522 16.45 -10.61 9.75
N ARG A 523 17.11 -9.79 8.92
CA ARG A 523 17.69 -10.26 7.65
C ARG A 523 18.99 -11.04 7.87
N GLU A 524 19.81 -10.64 8.84
CA GLU A 524 21.02 -11.40 9.20
C GLU A 524 20.67 -12.82 9.67
N THR A 525 19.52 -13.04 10.33
CA THR A 525 19.04 -14.40 10.66
C THR A 525 18.66 -15.28 9.45
N LEU A 526 18.46 -14.72 8.24
CA LEU A 526 18.30 -15.54 7.02
C LEU A 526 19.62 -16.16 6.57
N VAL A 527 20.72 -15.42 6.73
CA VAL A 527 22.06 -15.82 6.27
C VAL A 527 22.79 -16.63 7.35
N GLU A 528 22.62 -16.25 8.62
CA GLU A 528 23.25 -16.86 9.80
C GLU A 528 22.18 -17.14 10.87
N PRO A 529 21.44 -18.26 10.78
CA PRO A 529 20.27 -18.54 11.63
C PRO A 529 20.59 -18.81 13.11
N ASP A 530 21.87 -18.94 13.46
CA ASP A 530 22.40 -19.03 14.83
C ASP A 530 23.17 -17.77 15.27
N LEU A 531 23.29 -16.76 14.41
CA LEU A 531 23.89 -15.44 14.69
C LEU A 531 25.33 -15.53 15.25
N ASP A 532 26.15 -16.44 14.72
CA ASP A 532 27.48 -16.81 15.26
C ASP A 532 28.44 -15.63 15.43
N ARG A 533 28.30 -14.56 14.65
CA ARG A 533 29.08 -13.31 14.79
C ARG A 533 28.83 -12.58 16.11
N TYR A 534 27.70 -12.81 16.78
CA TYR A 534 27.29 -12.08 17.97
C TYR A 534 27.51 -12.90 19.25
N SER A 535 28.07 -12.25 20.27
CA SER A 535 28.20 -12.78 21.63
C SER A 535 27.05 -12.33 22.53
N ALA A 536 26.60 -11.08 22.36
CA ALA A 536 25.46 -10.51 23.06
C ALA A 536 24.59 -9.66 22.13
N ILE A 537 23.27 -9.73 22.29
CA ILE A 537 22.31 -8.84 21.61
C ILE A 537 21.40 -8.16 22.64
N ILE A 538 21.34 -6.83 22.55
CA ILE A 538 20.35 -5.99 23.24
C ILE A 538 19.20 -5.70 22.28
N MET A 539 17.99 -6.15 22.64
CA MET A 539 16.73 -5.78 22.00
C MET A 539 16.16 -4.56 22.74
N ASP A 540 16.41 -3.35 22.24
CA ASP A 540 16.11 -2.11 22.96
C ASP A 540 14.81 -1.42 22.50
N GLU A 541 14.21 -0.67 23.42
CA GLU A 541 12.85 -0.14 23.34
C GLU A 541 11.82 -1.19 22.90
N ALA A 542 11.98 -2.42 23.41
CA ALA A 542 11.13 -3.59 23.17
C ALA A 542 9.62 -3.33 23.40
N HIS A 543 9.31 -2.30 24.17
CA HIS A 543 7.96 -1.84 24.46
C HIS A 543 7.25 -1.16 23.27
N GLU A 544 7.94 -0.77 22.20
CA GLU A 544 7.30 -0.27 20.97
C GLU A 544 6.62 -1.40 20.16
N ARG A 545 6.94 -2.69 20.45
CA ARG A 545 6.26 -3.89 19.92
C ARG A 545 6.01 -3.85 18.39
N SER A 546 7.07 -3.52 17.65
CA SER A 546 7.04 -3.51 16.18
C SER A 546 6.96 -4.91 15.60
N LEU A 547 6.50 -5.01 14.35
CA LEU A 547 6.37 -6.26 13.60
C LEU A 547 7.69 -7.04 13.54
N ASN A 548 8.84 -6.35 13.41
CA ASN A 548 10.15 -6.99 13.36
C ASN A 548 10.62 -7.46 14.74
N THR A 549 10.31 -6.70 15.80
CA THR A 549 10.70 -7.01 17.19
C THR A 549 10.05 -8.31 17.65
N ASP A 550 8.75 -8.48 17.39
CA ASP A 550 7.98 -9.66 17.81
C ASP A 550 8.41 -10.94 17.08
N VAL A 551 8.75 -10.83 15.79
CA VAL A 551 9.29 -11.94 15.00
C VAL A 551 10.70 -12.30 15.48
N LEU A 552 11.55 -11.30 15.78
CA LEU A 552 12.85 -11.53 16.37
C LEU A 552 12.77 -12.22 17.72
N PHE A 553 11.82 -11.91 18.60
CA PHE A 553 11.68 -12.60 19.88
C PHE A 553 11.43 -14.12 19.71
N GLY A 554 10.56 -14.51 18.78
CA GLY A 554 10.31 -15.94 18.50
C GLY A 554 11.49 -16.67 17.84
N ILE A 555 12.32 -15.96 17.05
CA ILE A 555 13.56 -16.51 16.48
C ILE A 555 14.65 -16.61 17.55
N LEU A 556 14.91 -15.52 18.28
CA LEU A 556 15.95 -15.43 19.32
C LEU A 556 15.68 -16.39 20.48
N LYS A 557 14.42 -16.65 20.84
CA LYS A 557 14.06 -17.73 21.79
C LYS A 557 14.55 -19.10 21.34
N LYS A 558 14.50 -19.40 20.03
CA LYS A 558 15.05 -20.63 19.44
C LYS A 558 16.58 -20.61 19.37
N VAL A 559 17.22 -19.46 19.11
CA VAL A 559 18.70 -19.32 19.13
C VAL A 559 19.25 -19.52 20.55
N VAL A 560 18.67 -18.86 21.55
CA VAL A 560 18.99 -19.01 22.99
C VAL A 560 18.89 -20.48 23.43
N ALA A 561 17.87 -21.21 22.97
CA ALA A 561 17.73 -22.64 23.27
C ALA A 561 18.85 -23.53 22.68
N ARG A 562 19.57 -23.06 21.64
CA ARG A 562 20.68 -23.77 21.00
C ARG A 562 22.06 -23.31 21.50
N ARG A 563 22.31 -22.00 21.56
CA ARG A 563 23.60 -21.37 21.89
C ARG A 563 23.67 -20.84 23.33
N ARG A 564 24.30 -21.60 24.24
CA ARG A 564 24.46 -21.25 25.68
C ARG A 564 25.48 -20.15 25.96
N ASP A 565 26.39 -19.93 25.02
CA ASP A 565 27.38 -18.86 24.98
C ASP A 565 26.75 -17.49 24.73
N PHE A 566 25.71 -17.45 23.90
CA PHE A 566 24.98 -16.24 23.54
C PHE A 566 24.25 -15.60 24.75
N ARG A 567 24.19 -14.26 24.77
CA ARG A 567 23.41 -13.48 25.73
C ARG A 567 22.34 -12.62 25.06
N LEU A 568 21.12 -12.67 25.60
CA LEU A 568 19.99 -11.84 25.15
C LEU A 568 19.55 -10.89 26.25
N ILE A 569 19.51 -9.59 25.96
CA ILE A 569 19.09 -8.57 26.90
C ILE A 569 17.91 -7.82 26.29
N VAL A 570 16.79 -7.74 27.00
CA VAL A 570 15.56 -7.10 26.50
C VAL A 570 15.30 -5.85 27.33
N THR A 571 15.49 -4.67 26.76
CA THR A 571 15.31 -3.40 27.47
C THR A 571 13.95 -2.75 27.22
N SER A 572 13.32 -2.30 28.31
CA SER A 572 11.99 -1.68 28.31
C SER A 572 11.96 -0.43 29.19
N ALA A 573 11.03 0.48 28.88
CA ALA A 573 10.68 1.63 29.71
C ALA A 573 9.33 1.46 30.44
N THR A 574 8.62 0.34 30.24
CA THR A 574 7.22 0.17 30.65
C THR A 574 6.99 -1.00 31.63
N LEU A 575 5.81 -1.02 32.24
CA LEU A 575 5.38 -2.03 33.21
C LEU A 575 5.13 -3.43 32.63
N ASP A 576 5.15 -3.62 31.31
CA ASP A 576 4.85 -4.91 30.65
C ASP A 576 5.97 -5.96 30.78
N ALA A 577 6.98 -5.68 31.63
CA ALA A 577 8.16 -6.51 31.89
C ALA A 577 7.85 -7.97 32.23
N ASP A 578 6.74 -8.23 32.95
CA ASP A 578 6.32 -9.57 33.32
C ASP A 578 5.89 -10.41 32.10
N LYS A 579 5.39 -9.79 31.01
CA LYS A 579 5.11 -10.52 29.76
C LYS A 579 6.42 -10.95 29.08
N PHE A 580 7.38 -10.04 28.97
CA PHE A 580 8.70 -10.33 28.41
C PHE A 580 9.40 -11.44 29.22
N SER A 581 9.37 -11.35 30.55
CA SER A 581 9.92 -12.37 31.45
C SER A 581 9.28 -13.74 31.20
N ASN A 582 7.95 -13.83 31.25
CA ASN A 582 7.24 -15.09 31.08
C ASN A 582 7.40 -15.70 29.67
N PHE A 583 7.46 -14.88 28.61
CA PHE A 583 7.69 -15.36 27.25
C PHE A 583 9.02 -16.12 27.09
N PHE A 584 10.07 -15.66 27.75
CA PHE A 584 11.39 -16.30 27.77
C PHE A 584 11.56 -17.38 28.87
N GLY A 585 10.51 -17.71 29.62
CA GLY A 585 10.54 -18.74 30.67
C GLY A 585 10.71 -18.21 32.09
N SER A 586 10.09 -17.07 32.40
CA SER A 586 10.13 -16.37 33.69
C SER A 586 11.55 -15.94 34.10
N VAL A 587 12.28 -15.36 33.14
CA VAL A 587 13.66 -14.86 33.28
C VAL A 587 13.74 -13.60 34.16
N PRO A 588 14.87 -13.31 34.83
CA PRO A 588 14.95 -12.22 35.80
C PRO A 588 14.68 -10.85 35.20
N ILE A 589 13.95 -10.03 35.98
CA ILE A 589 13.64 -8.63 35.67
C ILE A 589 14.53 -7.73 36.54
N PHE A 590 15.54 -7.12 35.94
CA PHE A 590 16.36 -6.10 36.60
C PHE A 590 15.71 -4.72 36.47
N LYS A 591 15.68 -3.92 37.54
CA LYS A 591 15.03 -2.61 37.57
C LYS A 591 16.04 -1.52 37.91
N ILE A 592 16.42 -0.72 36.91
CA ILE A 592 17.28 0.45 37.07
C ILE A 592 16.47 1.53 37.80
N PRO A 593 16.96 2.12 38.91
CA PRO A 593 16.24 3.15 39.63
C PRO A 593 16.03 4.40 38.76
N GLY A 594 14.83 4.95 38.84
CA GLY A 594 14.43 6.17 38.14
C GLY A 594 15.14 7.43 38.62
N ARG A 595 14.97 8.51 37.87
CA ARG A 595 15.35 9.87 38.28
C ARG A 595 14.35 10.94 37.83
N THR A 596 13.19 10.57 37.29
CA THR A 596 12.13 11.57 37.07
C THR A 596 11.72 12.23 38.37
N PHE A 597 11.60 13.55 38.34
CA PHE A 597 10.92 14.35 39.33
C PHE A 597 9.41 14.01 39.35
N PRO A 598 8.69 14.28 40.46
CA PRO A 598 7.25 14.06 40.51
C PRO A 598 6.50 14.85 39.43
N VAL A 599 5.46 14.23 38.88
CA VAL A 599 4.55 14.86 37.92
C VAL A 599 3.14 14.82 38.46
N ASP A 600 2.53 15.99 38.65
CA ASP A 600 1.13 16.10 39.03
C ASP A 600 0.23 15.84 37.82
N VAL A 601 -0.57 14.77 37.87
CA VAL A 601 -1.46 14.36 36.78
C VAL A 601 -2.89 14.83 37.06
N LEU A 602 -3.39 15.71 36.21
CA LEU A 602 -4.73 16.31 36.30
C LEU A 602 -5.60 15.79 35.15
N PHE A 603 -6.77 15.25 35.47
CA PHE A 603 -7.75 14.77 34.48
C PHE A 603 -8.86 15.81 34.26
N SER A 604 -9.44 15.83 33.06
CA SER A 604 -10.65 16.61 32.82
C SER A 604 -11.84 16.05 33.61
N LYS A 605 -12.75 16.93 34.03
CA LYS A 605 -13.97 16.57 34.77
C LYS A 605 -15.09 16.08 33.85
N THR A 606 -15.03 16.39 32.56
CA THR A 606 -16.01 15.98 31.53
C THR A 606 -15.28 15.51 30.27
N PRO A 607 -15.89 14.62 29.47
CA PRO A 607 -15.44 14.38 28.10
C PRO A 607 -15.32 15.70 27.31
N GLN A 608 -14.41 15.75 26.33
CA GLN A 608 -14.17 16.92 25.49
C GLN A 608 -14.54 16.57 24.04
N GLU A 609 -15.63 17.11 23.51
CA GLU A 609 -16.08 16.86 22.13
C GLU A 609 -15.03 17.25 21.09
N ASP A 610 -14.34 18.38 21.30
CA ASP A 610 -13.23 18.83 20.48
C ASP A 610 -11.95 18.91 21.34
N TYR A 611 -11.17 17.84 21.31
CA TYR A 611 -9.91 17.73 22.04
C TYR A 611 -8.85 18.71 21.53
N VAL A 612 -8.94 19.20 20.30
CA VAL A 612 -8.00 20.17 19.73
C VAL A 612 -8.30 21.56 20.30
N GLU A 613 -9.57 21.95 20.28
CA GLU A 613 -10.03 23.23 20.82
C GLU A 613 -9.82 23.30 22.35
N ALA A 614 -10.01 22.19 23.06
CA ALA A 614 -9.68 22.03 24.47
C ALA A 614 -8.15 22.16 24.74
N ALA A 615 -7.30 21.59 23.89
CA ALA A 615 -5.84 21.70 24.04
C ALA A 615 -5.34 23.14 23.80
N VAL A 616 -5.88 23.85 22.81
CA VAL A 616 -5.58 25.28 22.56
C VAL A 616 -5.97 26.11 23.79
N LYS A 617 -7.18 25.90 24.34
CA LYS A 617 -7.64 26.55 25.58
C LYS A 617 -6.71 26.27 26.76
N GLN A 618 -6.33 25.01 26.97
CA GLN A 618 -5.44 24.62 28.06
C GLN A 618 -4.02 25.19 27.89
N ALA A 619 -3.48 25.23 26.67
CA ALA A 619 -2.15 25.77 26.39
C ALA A 619 -2.04 27.26 26.76
N ILE A 620 -3.04 28.04 26.39
CA ILE A 620 -3.12 29.48 26.73
C ILE A 620 -3.28 29.66 28.25
N ALA A 621 -4.14 28.87 28.90
CA ALA A 621 -4.31 28.90 30.36
C ALA A 621 -3.03 28.53 31.14
N VAL A 622 -2.23 27.57 30.64
CA VAL A 622 -0.92 27.24 31.21
C VAL A 622 0.08 28.37 30.95
N HIS A 623 0.14 28.88 29.72
CA HIS A 623 1.08 29.93 29.34
C HIS A 623 0.91 31.22 30.15
N LEU A 624 -0.33 31.66 30.38
CA LEU A 624 -0.66 32.87 31.16
C LEU A 624 -0.62 32.64 32.68
N GLY A 625 -1.02 31.45 33.15
CA GLY A 625 -1.32 31.21 34.57
C GLY A 625 -0.24 30.50 35.39
N HIS A 626 0.79 29.92 34.76
CA HIS A 626 1.76 29.05 35.44
C HIS A 626 3.21 29.57 35.36
N PRO A 627 4.09 29.21 36.32
CA PRO A 627 5.52 29.59 36.31
C PRO A 627 6.27 29.21 35.03
N ALA A 628 7.51 29.70 34.91
CA ALA A 628 8.41 29.38 33.80
C ALA A 628 8.60 27.86 33.61
N GLY A 629 8.63 27.43 32.35
CA GLY A 629 8.68 26.02 31.94
C GLY A 629 7.96 25.84 30.60
N ASP A 630 8.53 25.01 29.73
CA ASP A 630 8.04 24.82 28.36
C ASP A 630 6.87 23.82 28.32
N ILE A 631 6.00 23.99 27.32
CA ILE A 631 4.79 23.19 27.11
C ILE A 631 4.99 22.20 25.97
N LEU A 632 4.63 20.93 26.19
CA LEU A 632 4.55 19.88 25.18
C LEU A 632 3.10 19.42 25.01
N ILE A 633 2.52 19.62 23.82
CA ILE A 633 1.15 19.22 23.48
C ILE A 633 1.18 17.99 22.57
N PHE A 634 0.41 16.96 22.90
CA PHE A 634 0.26 15.76 22.06
C PHE A 634 -0.98 15.84 21.15
N MET A 635 -0.77 15.71 19.85
CA MET A 635 -1.78 15.77 18.77
C MET A 635 -1.62 14.55 17.84
N THR A 636 -2.67 14.20 17.08
CA THR A 636 -2.66 12.91 16.37
C THR A 636 -1.98 12.97 14.99
N GLY A 637 -1.92 14.12 14.32
CA GLY A 637 -1.25 14.29 13.03
C GLY A 637 -1.08 15.74 12.57
N GLN A 638 -0.49 15.91 11.38
CA GLN A 638 -0.07 17.21 10.82
C GLN A 638 -1.18 18.27 10.80
N GLU A 639 -2.36 17.95 10.26
CA GLU A 639 -3.47 18.93 10.13
C GLU A 639 -3.90 19.49 11.49
N GLU A 640 -3.98 18.64 12.52
CA GLU A 640 -4.29 19.05 13.90
C GLU A 640 -3.15 19.86 14.52
N ILE A 641 -1.90 19.51 14.26
CA ILE A 641 -0.72 20.26 14.75
C ILE A 641 -0.71 21.66 14.15
N GLU A 642 -0.86 21.79 12.82
CA GLU A 642 -0.85 23.08 12.14
C GLU A 642 -2.08 23.93 12.44
N ALA A 643 -3.23 23.31 12.72
CA ALA A 643 -4.40 24.03 13.24
C ALA A 643 -4.19 24.49 14.69
N THR A 644 -3.61 23.65 15.54
CA THR A 644 -3.29 24.00 16.94
C THR A 644 -2.30 25.16 17.00
N CYS A 645 -1.20 25.09 16.24
CA CYS A 645 -0.21 26.18 16.20
C CYS A 645 -0.83 27.49 15.72
N PHE A 646 -1.63 27.44 14.65
CA PHE A 646 -2.34 28.61 14.12
C PHE A 646 -3.32 29.20 15.14
N SER A 647 -4.17 28.39 15.76
CA SER A 647 -5.17 28.86 16.73
C SER A 647 -4.61 29.22 18.11
N ILE A 648 -3.39 28.80 18.46
CA ILE A 648 -2.66 29.37 19.60
C ILE A 648 -2.14 30.76 19.23
N ALA A 649 -1.51 30.93 18.07
CA ALA A 649 -1.02 32.24 17.62
C ALA A 649 -2.16 33.26 17.50
N GLU A 650 -3.21 32.95 16.73
CA GLU A 650 -4.40 33.78 16.51
C GLU A 650 -5.05 34.22 17.84
N ARG A 651 -5.06 33.36 18.87
CA ARG A 651 -5.66 33.68 20.18
C ARG A 651 -4.72 34.40 21.14
N LEU A 652 -3.39 34.25 21.03
CA LEU A 652 -2.43 35.03 21.81
C LEU A 652 -2.35 36.48 21.29
N GLU A 653 -2.39 36.66 19.97
CA GLU A 653 -2.44 37.95 19.30
C GLU A 653 -3.73 38.74 19.68
N GLN A 654 -4.88 38.06 19.68
CA GLN A 654 -6.17 38.63 20.12
C GLN A 654 -6.23 39.04 21.60
N LEU A 655 -5.28 38.61 22.44
CA LEU A 655 -5.23 38.98 23.86
C LEU A 655 -4.47 40.29 24.12
N GLY A 656 -3.72 40.81 23.14
CA GLY A 656 -3.10 42.14 23.17
C GLY A 656 -1.88 42.28 24.08
N GLU A 657 -1.54 43.55 24.39
CA GLU A 657 -0.35 43.90 25.16
C GLU A 657 -0.38 43.35 26.59
N GLY A 658 0.77 42.82 27.05
CA GLY A 658 0.95 42.24 28.38
C GLY A 658 0.97 40.71 28.43
N VAL A 659 0.69 40.04 27.31
CA VAL A 659 0.91 38.59 27.15
C VAL A 659 2.42 38.30 27.01
N PRO A 660 2.99 37.33 27.75
CA PRO A 660 4.39 36.93 27.56
C PRO A 660 4.64 36.34 26.15
N PRO A 661 5.83 36.53 25.55
CA PRO A 661 6.10 35.96 24.23
C PRO A 661 6.13 34.42 24.26
N ALA A 662 5.65 33.79 23.18
CA ALA A 662 5.55 32.35 23.03
C ALA A 662 6.15 31.85 21.70
N LEU A 663 7.12 30.94 21.78
CA LEU A 663 7.73 30.30 20.61
C LEU A 663 7.01 28.98 20.29
N ILE A 664 6.09 29.02 19.32
CA ILE A 664 5.24 27.90 18.93
C ILE A 664 5.97 27.05 17.86
N LEU A 665 6.21 25.76 18.14
CA LEU A 665 6.98 24.87 17.26
C LEU A 665 6.22 23.56 16.96
N PRO A 666 5.87 23.27 15.69
CA PRO A 666 5.28 21.99 15.31
C PRO A 666 6.34 20.89 15.18
N ILE A 667 6.01 19.63 15.51
CA ILE A 667 6.84 18.47 15.17
C ILE A 667 6.04 17.22 14.79
N TYR A 668 6.25 16.78 13.54
CA TYR A 668 5.70 15.57 12.95
C TYR A 668 6.71 14.92 12.00
N SER A 669 6.51 13.65 11.67
CA SER A 669 7.50 12.81 10.97
C SER A 669 7.91 13.30 9.58
N GLN A 670 7.03 14.01 8.87
CA GLN A 670 7.28 14.58 7.53
C GLN A 670 8.01 15.93 7.57
N LEU A 671 8.14 16.58 8.74
CA LEU A 671 8.75 17.90 8.86
C LEU A 671 10.25 17.86 8.47
N PRO A 672 10.79 18.83 7.72
CA PRO A 672 12.22 18.87 7.39
C PRO A 672 13.12 18.80 8.62
N SER A 673 14.22 18.03 8.53
CA SER A 673 15.16 17.77 9.65
C SER A 673 15.70 19.05 10.30
N ASP A 674 15.92 20.09 9.49
CA ASP A 674 16.42 21.40 9.92
C ASP A 674 15.38 22.18 10.76
N LEU A 675 14.09 21.92 10.58
CA LEU A 675 13.01 22.43 11.43
C LEU A 675 12.74 21.52 12.64
N GLN A 676 12.87 20.20 12.50
CA GLN A 676 12.86 19.28 13.65
C GLN A 676 13.96 19.61 14.66
N ALA A 677 15.12 20.13 14.20
CA ALA A 677 16.22 20.54 15.07
C ALA A 677 15.86 21.75 15.97
N LYS A 678 15.03 22.68 15.49
CA LYS A 678 14.68 23.92 16.21
C LYS A 678 14.01 23.70 17.58
N ILE A 679 13.48 22.50 17.85
CA ILE A 679 12.88 22.17 19.16
C ILE A 679 13.94 22.12 20.27
N PHE A 680 15.19 21.76 19.93
CA PHE A 680 16.29 21.57 20.89
C PHE A 680 17.04 22.86 21.20
N ASP A 681 16.95 23.85 20.30
CA ASP A 681 17.50 25.18 20.53
C ASP A 681 16.80 25.83 21.74
N PRO A 682 17.51 26.54 22.64
CA PRO A 682 16.89 27.19 23.79
C PRO A 682 15.94 28.31 23.34
N ALA A 683 14.85 28.52 24.07
CA ALA A 683 13.97 29.66 23.82
C ALA A 683 14.69 30.99 24.18
N PRO A 684 14.38 32.12 23.51
CA PRO A 684 14.89 33.43 23.89
C PRO A 684 14.54 33.79 25.34
N PRO A 685 15.38 34.57 26.06
CA PRO A 685 15.10 34.95 27.45
C PRO A 685 13.72 35.61 27.61
N GLY A 686 12.91 35.09 28.53
CA GLY A 686 11.53 35.55 28.77
C GLY A 686 10.47 34.95 27.84
N THR A 687 10.85 34.19 26.80
CA THR A 687 9.93 33.49 25.89
C THR A 687 9.67 32.07 26.37
N ARG A 688 8.41 31.62 26.35
CA ARG A 688 8.04 30.22 26.63
C ARG A 688 7.96 29.41 25.33
N LYS A 689 8.56 28.21 25.26
CA LYS A 689 8.37 27.31 24.11
C LYS A 689 7.05 26.53 24.24
N ILE A 690 6.32 26.41 23.14
CA ILE A 690 5.13 25.57 23.03
C ILE A 690 5.33 24.60 21.86
N VAL A 691 5.74 23.37 22.19
CA VAL A 691 6.00 22.31 21.22
C VAL A 691 4.72 21.51 20.98
N VAL A 692 4.25 21.42 19.73
CA VAL A 692 3.04 20.68 19.36
C VAL A 692 3.42 19.46 18.54
N SER A 693 3.24 18.27 19.10
CA SER A 693 3.91 17.03 18.69
C SER A 693 2.96 15.88 18.41
N THR A 694 3.36 15.00 17.49
CA THR A 694 2.84 13.62 17.44
C THR A 694 3.47 12.75 18.55
N ASN A 695 3.17 11.43 18.55
CA ASN A 695 3.88 10.44 19.38
C ASN A 695 5.41 10.33 19.10
N ILE A 696 5.97 11.09 18.15
CA ILE A 696 7.42 11.20 17.95
C ILE A 696 8.17 11.61 19.24
N ALA A 697 7.57 12.47 20.07
CA ALA A 697 8.12 12.88 21.36
C ALA A 697 7.83 11.91 22.53
N GLU A 698 6.98 10.89 22.34
CA GLU A 698 6.47 10.00 23.40
C GLU A 698 7.53 9.08 24.00
N THR A 699 8.50 8.62 23.20
CA THR A 699 9.54 7.66 23.62
C THR A 699 10.95 8.25 23.44
N SER A 700 11.44 8.34 22.19
CA SER A 700 12.87 8.51 21.86
C SER A 700 13.41 9.95 21.91
N LEU A 701 12.55 10.97 22.07
CA LEU A 701 12.95 12.38 22.01
C LEU A 701 13.07 13.00 23.41
N THR A 702 14.16 13.72 23.66
CA THR A 702 14.38 14.55 24.86
C THR A 702 14.43 16.02 24.45
N VAL A 703 13.33 16.74 24.67
CA VAL A 703 13.33 18.21 24.65
C VAL A 703 13.58 18.66 26.08
N ASP A 704 14.66 19.38 26.31
CA ASP A 704 14.99 19.97 27.62
C ASP A 704 14.06 21.18 27.89
N GLY A 705 13.72 21.42 29.16
CA GLY A 705 12.89 22.55 29.59
C GLY A 705 11.38 22.26 29.71
N ILE A 706 10.91 21.12 29.19
CA ILE A 706 9.49 20.72 29.32
C ILE A 706 9.16 20.43 30.79
N LEU A 707 8.29 21.27 31.38
CA LEU A 707 7.68 21.03 32.69
C LEU A 707 6.16 20.81 32.60
N TYR A 708 5.56 21.13 31.45
CA TYR A 708 4.11 21.10 31.25
C TYR A 708 3.75 20.20 30.07
N VAL A 709 2.89 19.21 30.30
CA VAL A 709 2.39 18.31 29.25
C VAL A 709 0.88 18.48 29.12
N ILE A 710 0.40 18.62 27.88
CA ILE A 710 -1.02 18.61 27.54
C ILE A 710 -1.28 17.40 26.66
N ASP A 711 -2.08 16.47 27.17
CA ASP A 711 -2.29 15.16 26.59
C ASP A 711 -3.75 15.00 26.13
N THR A 712 -3.95 14.87 24.82
CA THR A 712 -5.28 14.72 24.21
C THR A 712 -5.87 13.33 24.40
N GLY A 713 -5.06 12.32 24.72
CA GLY A 713 -5.53 10.94 24.89
C GLY A 713 -5.70 10.13 23.60
N TYR A 714 -5.24 10.67 22.46
CA TYR A 714 -5.44 10.07 21.13
C TYR A 714 -4.12 9.84 20.38
N ALA A 715 -4.15 8.95 19.39
CA ALA A 715 -3.06 8.73 18.43
C ALA A 715 -3.60 8.26 17.07
N LYS A 716 -2.92 8.63 15.96
CA LYS A 716 -3.14 8.01 14.65
C LYS A 716 -2.38 6.69 14.58
N MET A 717 -3.07 5.62 14.18
CA MET A 717 -2.52 4.27 14.14
C MET A 717 -2.80 3.59 12.81
N LYS A 718 -1.80 2.87 12.28
CA LYS A 718 -1.98 2.01 11.12
C LYS A 718 -2.76 0.75 11.53
N VAL A 719 -3.88 0.49 10.84
CA VAL A 719 -4.73 -0.70 11.02
C VAL A 719 -5.04 -1.31 9.65
N TYR A 720 -4.71 -2.59 9.51
CA TYR A 720 -5.00 -3.39 8.32
C TYR A 720 -6.38 -4.06 8.39
N ASN A 721 -7.14 -3.95 7.30
CA ASN A 721 -8.41 -4.67 7.13
C ASN A 721 -8.20 -5.87 6.18
N PRO A 722 -8.09 -7.12 6.69
CA PRO A 722 -7.78 -8.29 5.88
C PRO A 722 -8.90 -8.70 4.91
N LYS A 723 -10.12 -8.16 5.06
CA LYS A 723 -11.27 -8.45 4.15
C LYS A 723 -11.24 -7.59 2.89
N VAL A 724 -10.58 -6.44 2.97
CA VAL A 724 -10.38 -5.50 1.85
C VAL A 724 -8.97 -5.60 1.28
N GLY A 725 -8.00 -6.03 2.10
CA GLY A 725 -6.57 -5.96 1.78
C GLY A 725 -5.99 -4.55 1.95
N MET A 726 -6.69 -3.67 2.68
CA MET A 726 -6.40 -2.23 2.78
C MET A 726 -5.74 -1.88 4.10
N ASP A 727 -4.74 -1.00 4.05
CA ASP A 727 -4.17 -0.33 5.23
C ASP A 727 -4.82 1.05 5.41
N ALA A 728 -5.34 1.33 6.61
CA ALA A 728 -5.90 2.63 6.97
C ALA A 728 -5.10 3.28 8.13
N LEU A 729 -4.98 4.61 8.11
CA LEU A 729 -4.40 5.40 9.20
C LEU A 729 -5.52 6.13 9.94
N THR A 730 -6.03 5.53 11.01
CA THR A 730 -7.22 6.02 11.73
C THR A 730 -6.88 6.49 13.15
N VAL A 731 -7.69 7.41 13.69
CA VAL A 731 -7.51 7.95 15.05
C VAL A 731 -8.16 7.03 16.07
N PHE A 732 -7.41 6.67 17.10
CA PHE A 732 -7.90 5.92 18.24
C PHE A 732 -7.53 6.59 19.56
N PRO A 733 -8.28 6.33 20.65
CA PRO A 733 -7.80 6.52 22.01
C PRO A 733 -6.49 5.74 22.21
N GLU A 734 -5.57 6.28 22.98
CA GLU A 734 -4.30 5.62 23.25
C GLU A 734 -4.39 4.59 24.40
N SER A 735 -3.23 4.00 24.76
CA SER A 735 -3.14 3.12 25.92
C SER A 735 -2.73 3.88 27.19
N GLN A 736 -3.11 3.34 28.34
CA GLN A 736 -2.70 3.86 29.65
C GLN A 736 -1.16 3.90 29.77
N ALA A 737 -0.46 2.93 29.17
CA ALA A 737 1.00 2.95 29.06
C ALA A 737 1.53 4.15 28.27
N ALA A 738 0.95 4.47 27.11
CA ALA A 738 1.34 5.63 26.28
C ALA A 738 1.09 6.96 27.02
N ALA A 739 -0.13 7.16 27.55
CA ALA A 739 -0.48 8.34 28.35
C ALA A 739 0.42 8.52 29.59
N ASN A 740 0.92 7.42 30.18
CA ASN A 740 1.90 7.48 31.28
C ASN A 740 3.30 7.89 30.77
N GLN A 741 3.75 7.42 29.60
CA GLN A 741 5.00 7.87 28.99
C GLN A 741 4.97 9.35 28.56
N ARG A 742 3.80 9.83 28.11
CA ARG A 742 3.53 11.25 27.82
C ARG A 742 3.64 12.09 29.08
N SER A 743 2.95 11.73 30.17
CA SER A 743 3.07 12.45 31.44
C SER A 743 4.51 12.45 31.98
N GLY A 744 5.26 11.36 31.80
CA GLY A 744 6.67 11.26 32.19
C GLY A 744 7.62 12.21 31.45
N ARG A 745 7.18 12.93 30.41
CA ARG A 745 7.97 13.97 29.74
C ARG A 745 8.17 15.20 30.62
N ALA A 746 7.17 15.57 31.43
CA ALA A 746 7.20 16.73 32.32
C ALA A 746 8.21 16.58 33.47
N GLY A 747 8.41 15.37 33.97
CA GLY A 747 9.25 15.09 35.14
C GLY A 747 10.75 14.94 34.84
N ARG A 748 11.24 15.39 33.68
CA ARG A 748 12.63 15.12 33.25
C ARG A 748 13.64 16.14 33.75
N THR A 749 13.33 17.42 33.67
CA THR A 749 14.24 18.52 34.06
C THR A 749 13.92 19.11 35.44
N GLY A 750 12.68 18.96 35.90
CA GLY A 750 12.22 19.39 37.22
C GLY A 750 10.83 18.83 37.52
N PRO A 751 10.23 19.13 38.69
CA PRO A 751 8.84 18.81 38.98
C PRO A 751 7.91 19.45 37.94
N GLY A 752 6.90 18.71 37.49
CA GLY A 752 6.07 19.13 36.36
C GLY A 752 4.60 18.75 36.50
N THR A 753 3.80 19.12 35.50
CA THR A 753 2.34 18.91 35.52
C THR A 753 1.86 18.38 34.17
N CYS A 754 0.94 17.41 34.20
CA CYS A 754 0.35 16.81 33.01
C CYS A 754 -1.17 16.96 33.04
N TRP A 755 -1.73 17.74 32.12
CA TRP A 755 -3.17 17.86 31.89
C TRP A 755 -3.64 16.84 30.85
N ARG A 756 -4.42 15.86 31.31
CA ARG A 756 -5.12 14.89 30.47
C ARG A 756 -6.50 15.42 30.12
N LEU A 757 -6.75 15.65 28.84
CA LEU A 757 -8.00 16.23 28.32
C LEU A 757 -9.16 15.22 28.24
N PHE A 758 -9.03 14.11 28.97
CA PHE A 758 -9.98 13.02 29.10
C PHE A 758 -10.20 12.72 30.59
N THR A 759 -11.28 12.01 30.90
CA THR A 759 -11.69 11.76 32.29
C THR A 759 -10.88 10.62 32.93
N GLU A 760 -10.82 10.62 34.27
CA GLU A 760 -10.23 9.53 35.04
C GLU A 760 -11.01 8.20 34.85
N THR A 761 -12.31 8.28 34.54
CA THR A 761 -13.12 7.11 34.16
C THR A 761 -12.70 6.56 32.79
N ALA A 762 -12.56 7.41 31.77
CA ALA A 762 -12.11 7.02 30.44
C ALA A 762 -10.72 6.36 30.49
N PHE A 763 -9.79 6.94 31.25
CA PHE A 763 -8.46 6.37 31.47
C PHE A 763 -8.50 4.95 32.05
N ARG A 764 -9.42 4.65 32.99
CA ARG A 764 -9.51 3.32 33.63
C ARG A 764 -10.39 2.32 32.87
N GLN A 765 -11.42 2.79 32.17
CA GLN A 765 -12.51 1.95 31.65
C GLN A 765 -12.56 1.89 30.12
N GLU A 766 -12.17 2.94 29.41
CA GLU A 766 -12.18 3.00 27.94
C GLU A 766 -10.79 2.70 27.35
N MET A 767 -9.73 3.27 27.92
CA MET A 767 -8.36 3.04 27.45
C MET A 767 -7.88 1.61 27.72
N LEU A 768 -7.11 1.06 26.77
CA LEU A 768 -6.40 -0.21 26.91
C LEU A 768 -5.19 -0.05 27.86
N LEU A 769 -4.83 -1.09 28.60
CA LEU A 769 -3.67 -1.05 29.52
C LEU A 769 -2.35 -0.79 28.79
N ALA A 770 -2.15 -1.49 27.67
CA ALA A 770 -0.99 -1.39 26.80
C ALA A 770 -1.43 -1.26 25.34
N THR A 771 -0.54 -0.74 24.50
CA THR A 771 -0.79 -0.55 23.06
C THR A 771 -0.84 -1.92 22.36
N VAL A 772 -1.79 -2.12 21.44
CA VAL A 772 -1.88 -3.36 20.65
C VAL A 772 -0.62 -3.52 19.78
N PRO A 773 0.11 -4.65 19.86
CA PRO A 773 1.32 -4.92 19.07
C PRO A 773 1.09 -4.82 17.56
N GLU A 774 2.09 -4.34 16.81
CA GLU A 774 1.97 -4.08 15.37
C GLU A 774 1.62 -5.35 14.56
N ILE A 775 2.09 -6.52 15.03
CA ILE A 775 1.84 -7.83 14.41
C ILE A 775 0.36 -8.22 14.36
N GLN A 776 -0.49 -7.70 15.24
CA GLN A 776 -1.92 -8.06 15.26
C GLN A 776 -2.81 -7.23 14.31
N ARG A 777 -2.22 -6.23 13.64
CA ARG A 777 -2.94 -5.08 13.03
C ARG A 777 -2.28 -4.55 11.75
N THR A 778 -1.34 -5.28 11.17
CA THR A 778 -0.69 -4.99 9.88
C THR A 778 -0.80 -6.17 8.91
N ASN A 779 -0.49 -5.96 7.63
CA ASN A 779 -0.33 -7.02 6.65
C ASN A 779 0.93 -7.85 6.98
N LEU A 780 0.82 -9.18 6.99
CA LEU A 780 1.88 -10.09 7.40
C LEU A 780 2.57 -10.79 6.23
N SER A 781 2.26 -10.45 4.98
CA SER A 781 2.76 -11.18 3.80
C SER A 781 4.28 -11.24 3.71
N ASN A 782 4.99 -10.17 4.04
CA ASN A 782 6.46 -10.21 4.12
C ASN A 782 6.95 -11.11 5.28
N THR A 783 6.32 -11.00 6.46
CA THR A 783 6.65 -11.80 7.66
C THR A 783 6.40 -13.29 7.46
N VAL A 784 5.30 -13.68 6.81
CA VAL A 784 4.96 -15.07 6.50
C VAL A 784 5.96 -15.66 5.50
N LEU A 785 6.32 -14.89 4.47
CA LEU A 785 7.36 -15.28 3.50
C LEU A 785 8.71 -15.52 4.19
N LEU A 786 9.08 -14.62 5.11
CA LEU A 786 10.30 -14.70 5.90
C LEU A 786 10.32 -15.94 6.82
N LEU A 787 9.25 -16.17 7.59
CA LEU A 787 9.13 -17.35 8.47
C LEU A 787 9.21 -18.65 7.66
N LYS A 788 8.58 -18.70 6.47
CA LYS A 788 8.68 -19.83 5.55
C LYS A 788 10.08 -20.03 4.98
N SER A 789 10.84 -18.96 4.69
CA SER A 789 12.24 -19.06 4.25
C SER A 789 13.19 -19.54 5.35
N LEU A 790 12.86 -19.29 6.62
CA LEU A 790 13.53 -19.85 7.81
C LEU A 790 13.12 -21.31 8.13
N ASN A 791 12.43 -22.00 7.22
CA ASN A 791 11.86 -23.34 7.39
C ASN A 791 10.92 -23.48 8.61
N ILE A 792 10.18 -22.41 8.96
CA ILE A 792 9.15 -22.44 10.01
C ILE A 792 7.82 -22.75 9.33
N ASP A 793 7.58 -24.04 9.08
CA ASP A 793 6.45 -24.47 8.27
C ASP A 793 5.09 -24.37 8.96
N ASP A 794 5.04 -24.68 10.26
CA ASP A 794 3.84 -24.53 11.08
C ASP A 794 3.86 -23.23 11.88
N LEU A 795 3.07 -22.25 11.41
CA LEU A 795 2.87 -20.97 12.06
C LEU A 795 2.07 -21.07 13.38
N LEU A 796 1.29 -22.15 13.60
CA LEU A 796 0.59 -22.38 14.87
C LEU A 796 1.56 -22.77 15.99
N SER A 797 2.63 -23.49 15.66
CA SER A 797 3.72 -23.86 16.59
C SER A 797 4.70 -22.73 16.91
N PHE A 798 4.66 -21.62 16.17
CA PHE A 798 5.63 -20.54 16.38
C PHE A 798 5.31 -19.73 17.64
N ASP A 799 6.30 -19.55 18.49
CA ASP A 799 6.24 -18.75 19.71
C ASP A 799 6.15 -17.24 19.39
N PHE A 800 4.99 -16.78 18.96
CA PHE A 800 4.63 -15.36 19.00
C PHE A 800 4.34 -14.94 20.45
N MET A 801 4.79 -13.75 20.86
CA MET A 801 4.50 -13.20 22.19
C MET A 801 3.01 -12.84 22.34
N ASP A 802 2.47 -12.12 21.36
CA ASP A 802 1.04 -11.93 21.16
C ASP A 802 0.71 -12.43 19.73
N PRO A 803 -0.03 -13.54 19.57
CA PRO A 803 -0.19 -14.18 18.26
C PRO A 803 -1.08 -13.34 17.31
N PRO A 804 -0.72 -13.25 16.02
CA PRO A 804 -1.53 -12.52 15.03
C PRO A 804 -2.90 -13.19 14.75
N PRO A 805 -3.91 -12.42 14.28
CA PRO A 805 -5.22 -12.96 13.88
C PRO A 805 -5.18 -13.96 12.73
N GLN A 806 -6.08 -14.96 12.76
CA GLN A 806 -6.20 -16.00 11.74
C GLN A 806 -6.59 -15.42 10.38
N GLU A 807 -7.46 -14.41 10.35
CA GLU A 807 -7.81 -13.70 9.11
C GLU A 807 -6.56 -13.07 8.46
N ASN A 808 -5.68 -12.41 9.24
CA ASN A 808 -4.46 -11.78 8.72
C ASN A 808 -3.46 -12.81 8.17
N ILE A 809 -3.19 -13.91 8.90
CA ILE A 809 -2.28 -14.97 8.42
C ILE A 809 -2.84 -15.62 7.16
N SER A 810 -4.13 -15.95 7.14
CA SER A 810 -4.78 -16.63 6.02
C SER A 810 -4.80 -15.77 4.77
N HIS A 811 -5.10 -14.47 4.90
CA HIS A 811 -5.01 -13.51 3.79
C HIS A 811 -3.57 -13.32 3.30
N SER A 812 -2.59 -13.30 4.19
CA SER A 812 -1.18 -13.16 3.82
C SER A 812 -0.64 -14.41 3.10
N MET A 813 -0.99 -15.61 3.58
CA MET A 813 -0.70 -16.88 2.90
C MET A 813 -1.38 -16.94 1.52
N TYR A 814 -2.63 -16.48 1.41
CA TYR A 814 -3.34 -16.34 0.13
C TYR A 814 -2.62 -15.38 -0.81
N GLN A 815 -2.24 -14.19 -0.36
CA GLN A 815 -1.50 -13.22 -1.18
C GLN A 815 -0.17 -13.78 -1.71
N LEU A 816 0.56 -14.56 -0.89
CA LEU A 816 1.80 -15.22 -1.32
C LEU A 816 1.56 -16.38 -2.30
N TRP A 817 0.48 -17.15 -2.14
CA TRP A 817 0.07 -18.17 -3.12
C TRP A 817 -0.32 -17.53 -4.47
N VAL A 818 -1.08 -16.42 -4.44
CA VAL A 818 -1.44 -15.62 -5.62
C VAL A 818 -0.20 -15.10 -6.35
N LEU A 819 0.82 -14.64 -5.63
CA LEU A 819 2.10 -14.21 -6.20
C LEU A 819 2.99 -15.37 -6.71
N GLY A 820 2.59 -16.63 -6.53
CA GLY A 820 3.38 -17.81 -6.87
C GLY A 820 4.56 -18.08 -5.92
N ALA A 821 4.60 -17.44 -4.75
CA ALA A 821 5.62 -17.63 -3.73
C ALA A 821 5.34 -18.85 -2.84
N LEU A 822 4.09 -19.26 -2.71
CA LEU A 822 3.67 -20.51 -2.06
C LEU A 822 2.97 -21.44 -3.06
N ASP A 823 3.08 -22.74 -2.86
CA ASP A 823 2.39 -23.77 -3.65
C ASP A 823 0.99 -24.13 -3.09
N ASN A 824 0.32 -25.09 -3.73
CA ASN A 824 -1.00 -25.59 -3.32
C ASN A 824 -1.02 -26.36 -1.98
N THR A 825 0.12 -26.50 -1.31
CA THR A 825 0.25 -27.09 0.04
C THR A 825 0.63 -26.05 1.11
N GLY A 826 0.98 -24.83 0.71
CA GLY A 826 1.51 -23.80 1.61
C GLY A 826 3.02 -23.93 1.87
N ALA A 827 3.76 -24.62 0.98
CA ALA A 827 5.22 -24.70 0.99
C ALA A 827 5.86 -23.64 0.09
N LEU A 828 7.11 -23.27 0.38
CA LEU A 828 7.83 -22.19 -0.32
C LEU A 828 8.32 -22.62 -1.71
N THR A 829 7.92 -21.90 -2.76
CA THR A 829 8.37 -22.18 -4.13
C THR A 829 9.81 -21.65 -4.38
N PRO A 830 10.49 -22.07 -5.47
CA PRO A 830 11.77 -21.48 -5.86
C PRO A 830 11.69 -19.95 -6.08
N VAL A 831 10.55 -19.47 -6.61
CA VAL A 831 10.25 -18.03 -6.78
C VAL A 831 10.09 -17.37 -5.41
N GLY A 832 9.35 -17.98 -4.48
CA GLY A 832 9.20 -17.49 -3.11
C GLY A 832 10.55 -17.36 -2.38
N ARG A 833 11.45 -18.33 -2.56
CA ARG A 833 12.82 -18.27 -2.02
C ARG A 833 13.63 -17.13 -2.63
N GLN A 834 13.58 -16.92 -3.95
CA GLN A 834 14.22 -15.75 -4.58
C GLN A 834 13.63 -14.43 -4.08
N MET A 835 12.31 -14.38 -3.83
CA MET A 835 11.63 -13.20 -3.28
C MET A 835 12.08 -12.89 -1.84
N SER A 836 12.27 -13.89 -0.97
CA SER A 836 12.64 -13.68 0.44
C SER A 836 14.03 -13.08 0.65
N GLU A 837 14.93 -13.22 -0.33
CA GLU A 837 16.26 -12.60 -0.33
C GLU A 837 16.20 -11.07 -0.55
N PHE A 838 15.17 -10.56 -1.22
CA PHE A 838 15.07 -9.14 -1.54
C PHE A 838 14.56 -8.31 -0.35
N PRO A 839 15.13 -7.11 -0.10
CA PRO A 839 14.68 -6.21 0.96
C PRO A 839 13.43 -5.41 0.54
N LEU A 840 12.41 -6.10 0.03
CA LEU A 840 11.24 -5.58 -0.67
C LEU A 840 9.97 -6.31 -0.27
N ASP A 841 8.83 -5.65 -0.39
CA ASP A 841 7.53 -6.27 -0.19
C ASP A 841 7.22 -7.29 -1.31
N PRO A 842 6.49 -8.39 -1.04
CA PRO A 842 6.32 -9.49 -2.00
C PRO A 842 5.85 -9.10 -3.42
N PRO A 843 4.91 -8.14 -3.62
CA PRO A 843 4.57 -7.68 -4.97
C PRO A 843 5.74 -7.01 -5.70
N LEU A 844 6.54 -6.17 -5.02
CA LEU A 844 7.70 -5.50 -5.61
C LEU A 844 8.82 -6.51 -5.96
N ALA A 845 9.05 -7.52 -5.13
CA ALA A 845 9.98 -8.61 -5.42
C ALA A 845 9.50 -9.46 -6.61
N ARG A 846 8.20 -9.78 -6.68
CA ARG A 846 7.59 -10.47 -7.83
C ARG A 846 7.72 -9.66 -9.12
N MET A 847 7.47 -8.35 -9.06
CA MET A 847 7.60 -7.44 -10.21
C MET A 847 9.03 -7.45 -10.76
N LEU A 848 10.04 -7.40 -9.90
CA LEU A 848 11.46 -7.42 -10.29
C LEU A 848 11.85 -8.74 -10.99
N LEU A 849 11.41 -9.88 -10.45
CA LEU A 849 11.64 -11.20 -11.06
C LEU A 849 10.88 -11.37 -12.39
N ALA A 850 9.65 -10.88 -12.48
CA ALA A 850 8.88 -10.90 -13.73
C ALA A 850 9.50 -9.99 -14.81
N GLY A 851 9.97 -8.80 -14.44
CA GLY A 851 10.68 -7.91 -15.36
C GLY A 851 11.98 -8.52 -15.91
N ALA A 852 12.67 -9.34 -15.12
CA ALA A 852 13.82 -10.11 -15.60
C ALA A 852 13.44 -11.27 -16.54
N ALA A 853 12.27 -11.89 -16.35
CA ALA A 853 11.74 -12.90 -17.28
C ALA A 853 11.21 -12.30 -18.59
N MET A 854 10.64 -11.10 -18.55
CA MET A 854 10.07 -10.40 -19.72
C MET A 854 11.08 -9.51 -20.47
N GLY A 855 12.26 -9.26 -19.90
CA GLY A 855 13.34 -8.49 -20.55
C GLY A 855 13.47 -7.01 -20.13
N CYS A 856 12.53 -6.47 -19.35
CA CYS A 856 12.51 -5.07 -18.87
C CYS A 856 13.14 -4.84 -17.48
N ALA A 857 14.11 -5.68 -17.09
CA ALA A 857 14.71 -5.69 -15.75
C ALA A 857 15.25 -4.32 -15.30
N ASN A 858 15.90 -3.57 -16.19
CA ASN A 858 16.52 -2.27 -15.91
C ASN A 858 15.49 -1.16 -15.61
N GLU A 859 14.37 -1.19 -16.30
CA GLU A 859 13.24 -0.27 -16.16
C GLU A 859 12.50 -0.57 -14.86
N VAL A 860 12.12 -1.84 -14.66
CA VAL A 860 11.41 -2.31 -13.46
C VAL A 860 12.23 -2.11 -12.19
N LEU A 861 13.53 -2.42 -12.20
CA LEU A 861 14.48 -2.12 -11.10
C LEU A 861 14.44 -0.63 -10.71
N THR A 862 14.28 0.25 -11.69
CA THR A 862 14.20 1.70 -11.45
C THR A 862 12.84 2.09 -10.86
N VAL A 863 11.73 1.53 -11.34
CA VAL A 863 10.38 1.71 -10.77
C VAL A 863 10.33 1.21 -9.32
N VAL A 864 10.80 -0.01 -9.04
CA VAL A 864 10.86 -0.60 -7.69
C VAL A 864 11.65 0.30 -6.73
N ALA A 865 12.79 0.85 -7.17
CA ALA A 865 13.62 1.72 -6.36
C ALA A 865 12.99 3.10 -6.10
N MET A 866 12.13 3.59 -7.00
CA MET A 866 11.36 4.82 -6.81
C MET A 866 10.17 4.61 -5.84
N LEU A 867 9.45 3.49 -5.96
CA LEU A 867 8.36 3.11 -5.03
C LEU A 867 8.88 2.82 -3.61
N SER A 868 10.13 2.34 -3.48
CA SER A 868 10.78 2.06 -2.18
C SER A 868 11.18 3.31 -1.37
N VAL A 869 10.79 4.51 -1.82
CA VAL A 869 11.17 5.81 -1.25
C VAL A 869 9.91 6.70 -1.17
N PRO A 870 9.76 7.55 -0.13
CA PRO A 870 8.66 8.51 -0.07
C PRO A 870 8.56 9.39 -1.32
N SER A 871 7.34 9.79 -1.68
CA SER A 871 7.02 10.50 -2.94
C SER A 871 8.05 11.56 -3.31
N VAL A 872 8.63 11.42 -4.51
CA VAL A 872 9.68 12.32 -5.02
C VAL A 872 9.16 13.69 -5.42
N PHE A 873 7.85 13.87 -5.57
CA PHE A 873 7.23 15.16 -5.88
C PHE A 873 7.12 16.01 -4.61
N PHE A 874 7.38 17.32 -4.74
CA PHE A 874 7.27 18.29 -3.65
C PHE A 874 6.29 19.39 -4.06
N ARG A 875 5.08 19.35 -3.51
CA ARG A 875 4.01 20.32 -3.78
C ARG A 875 3.90 21.33 -2.63
N PRO A 876 4.67 22.44 -2.63
CA PRO A 876 4.54 23.47 -1.61
C PRO A 876 3.13 24.09 -1.68
N PRO A 877 2.52 24.42 -0.54
CA PRO A 877 1.13 24.91 -0.51
C PRO A 877 0.93 26.21 -1.28
N ASP A 878 1.94 27.08 -1.28
CA ASP A 878 1.83 28.46 -1.78
C ASP A 878 2.18 28.55 -3.28
N ARG A 879 2.90 27.55 -3.81
CA ARG A 879 3.25 27.41 -5.24
C ARG A 879 2.78 26.06 -5.80
N ALA A 880 1.58 25.67 -5.41
CA ALA A 880 0.97 24.40 -5.78
C ALA A 880 0.75 24.28 -7.31
N GLU A 881 0.34 25.36 -7.98
CA GLU A 881 0.08 25.37 -9.43
C GLU A 881 1.37 25.34 -10.26
N GLU A 882 2.41 26.08 -9.86
CA GLU A 882 3.76 25.93 -10.44
C GLU A 882 4.25 24.48 -10.32
N SER A 883 4.02 23.84 -9.16
CA SER A 883 4.41 22.47 -8.89
C SER A 883 3.60 21.44 -9.67
N ASP A 884 2.30 21.65 -9.88
CA ASP A 884 1.46 20.74 -10.66
C ASP A 884 1.79 20.87 -12.16
N ALA A 885 1.92 22.08 -12.70
CA ALA A 885 2.35 22.33 -14.07
C ALA A 885 3.81 21.92 -14.34
N ALA A 886 4.67 21.87 -13.31
CA ALA A 886 5.99 21.25 -13.40
C ALA A 886 5.92 19.71 -13.39
N ARG A 887 4.95 19.12 -12.68
CA ARG A 887 4.73 17.66 -12.61
C ARG A 887 4.14 17.11 -13.91
N GLU A 888 3.20 17.80 -14.53
CA GLU A 888 2.57 17.44 -15.81
C GLU A 888 3.59 17.17 -16.92
N LYS A 889 4.71 17.91 -16.93
CA LYS A 889 5.82 17.74 -17.88
C LYS A 889 6.54 16.39 -17.78
N PHE A 890 6.27 15.60 -16.74
CA PHE A 890 6.79 14.24 -16.56
C PHE A 890 5.71 13.15 -16.69
N PHE A 891 4.44 13.52 -16.82
CA PHE A 891 3.32 12.57 -16.86
C PHE A 891 3.38 11.70 -18.11
N VAL A 892 3.32 10.39 -17.90
CA VAL A 892 3.00 9.39 -18.92
C VAL A 892 1.51 9.08 -18.78
N PRO A 893 0.64 9.44 -19.75
CA PRO A 893 -0.82 9.39 -19.60
C PRO A 893 -1.40 8.04 -19.17
N GLU A 894 -0.70 6.96 -19.49
CA GLU A 894 -1.11 5.58 -19.22
C GLU A 894 -0.65 5.06 -17.84
N SER A 895 0.32 5.71 -17.18
CA SER A 895 0.98 5.12 -16.00
C SER A 895 1.76 6.09 -15.11
N ASP A 896 1.41 6.10 -13.83
CA ASP A 896 2.19 6.70 -12.75
C ASP A 896 3.54 5.98 -12.54
N HIS A 897 3.59 4.67 -12.78
CA HIS A 897 4.83 3.89 -12.67
C HIS A 897 5.85 4.30 -13.74
N LEU A 898 5.40 4.51 -14.98
CA LEU A 898 6.23 5.04 -16.06
C LEU A 898 6.56 6.54 -15.85
N THR A 899 5.66 7.31 -15.25
CA THR A 899 5.93 8.68 -14.80
C THR A 899 7.12 8.73 -13.80
N LEU A 900 7.15 7.85 -12.80
CA LEU A 900 8.29 7.74 -11.87
C LEU A 900 9.59 7.32 -12.57
N LEU A 901 9.50 6.39 -13.54
CA LEU A 901 10.65 6.00 -14.38
C LEU A 901 11.18 7.19 -15.20
N HIS A 902 10.29 7.96 -15.82
CA HIS A 902 10.64 9.13 -16.64
C HIS A 902 11.33 10.22 -15.80
N VAL A 903 10.80 10.54 -14.60
CA VAL A 903 11.44 11.45 -13.63
C VAL A 903 12.88 11.02 -13.32
N TYR A 904 13.12 9.73 -13.04
CA TYR A 904 14.47 9.23 -12.74
C TYR A 904 15.39 9.27 -13.97
N GLN A 905 14.88 8.95 -15.17
CA GLN A 905 15.64 9.02 -16.42
C GLN A 905 16.05 10.47 -16.74
N GLN A 906 15.14 11.44 -16.63
CA GLN A 906 15.41 12.86 -16.84
C GLN A 906 16.43 13.39 -15.82
N TRP A 907 16.32 13.00 -14.55
CA TRP A 907 17.30 13.38 -13.52
C TRP A 907 18.69 12.78 -13.78
N ARG A 908 18.75 11.55 -14.28
CA ARG A 908 20.00 10.88 -14.71
C ARG A 908 20.62 11.60 -15.92
N ALA A 909 19.83 11.97 -16.91
CA ALA A 909 20.29 12.71 -18.09
C ALA A 909 20.87 14.09 -17.69
N ASN A 910 20.21 14.79 -16.77
CA ASN A 910 20.65 16.06 -16.18
C ASN A 910 21.76 15.90 -15.11
N GLY A 911 22.58 14.84 -15.22
CA GLY A 911 23.81 14.65 -14.44
C GLY A 911 23.62 14.48 -12.93
N TYR A 912 22.41 14.09 -12.49
CA TYR A 912 22.05 13.98 -11.07
C TYR A 912 22.15 15.30 -10.27
N ARG A 913 22.01 16.46 -10.93
CA ARG A 913 22.06 17.79 -10.29
C ARG A 913 20.96 17.96 -9.24
N ALA A 914 21.21 18.81 -8.24
CA ALA A 914 20.24 19.13 -7.19
C ALA A 914 19.36 20.34 -7.57
N ASP A 915 20.00 21.36 -8.13
CA ASP A 915 19.40 22.59 -8.67
C ASP A 915 18.32 22.29 -9.72
N TRP A 916 18.54 21.28 -10.58
CA TRP A 916 17.51 20.79 -11.51
C TRP A 916 16.30 20.20 -10.77
N CYS A 917 16.49 19.45 -9.69
CA CYS A 917 15.37 18.94 -8.88
C CYS A 917 14.55 20.10 -8.29
N SER A 918 15.21 21.13 -7.76
CA SER A 918 14.53 22.31 -7.20
C SER A 918 13.70 23.06 -8.25
N ALA A 919 14.23 23.25 -9.45
CA ALA A 919 13.52 23.90 -10.56
C ALA A 919 12.30 23.11 -11.07
N HIS A 920 12.27 21.79 -10.85
CA HIS A 920 11.20 20.89 -11.27
C HIS A 920 10.32 20.39 -10.11
N PHE A 921 10.41 21.00 -8.92
CA PHE A 921 9.62 20.61 -7.74
C PHE A 921 9.81 19.13 -7.31
N LEU A 922 11.05 18.65 -7.40
CA LEU A 922 11.46 17.29 -7.07
C LEU A 922 12.37 17.23 -5.83
N GLN A 923 12.16 16.22 -4.98
CA GLN A 923 12.93 16.01 -3.76
C GLN A 923 14.31 15.41 -4.07
N SER A 924 15.34 16.25 -4.17
CA SER A 924 16.73 15.80 -4.40
C SER A 924 17.24 14.80 -3.35
N LYS A 925 16.77 14.88 -2.10
CA LYS A 925 17.08 13.89 -1.04
C LYS A 925 16.45 12.52 -1.36
N GLY A 926 15.19 12.49 -1.81
CA GLY A 926 14.49 11.26 -2.21
C GLY A 926 15.12 10.60 -3.44
N LEU A 927 15.38 11.38 -4.50
CA LEU A 927 15.99 10.85 -5.73
C LEU A 927 17.38 10.24 -5.52
N LYS A 928 18.22 10.83 -4.63
CA LYS A 928 19.51 10.25 -4.21
C LYS A 928 19.32 8.90 -3.52
N LYS A 929 18.37 8.83 -2.58
CA LYS A 929 18.02 7.57 -1.91
C LYS A 929 17.49 6.51 -2.88
N ALA A 930 16.66 6.88 -3.86
CA ALA A 930 16.18 5.95 -4.88
C ALA A 930 17.35 5.41 -5.72
N LYS A 931 18.35 6.23 -6.04
CA LYS A 931 19.59 5.78 -6.72
C LYS A 931 20.43 4.83 -5.86
N GLU A 932 20.52 5.05 -4.55
CA GLU A 932 21.21 4.16 -3.60
C GLU A 932 20.50 2.81 -3.47
N VAL A 933 19.17 2.82 -3.32
CA VAL A 933 18.32 1.61 -3.34
C VAL A 933 18.49 0.84 -4.66
N ARG A 934 18.44 1.54 -5.80
CA ARG A 934 18.61 0.95 -7.13
C ARG A 934 19.98 0.30 -7.34
N ALA A 935 21.04 0.82 -6.69
CA ALA A 935 22.36 0.21 -6.73
C ALA A 935 22.40 -1.09 -5.90
N GLN A 936 21.91 -1.06 -4.67
CA GLN A 936 21.93 -2.23 -3.79
C GLN A 936 21.02 -3.36 -4.29
N LEU A 937 19.86 -3.03 -4.88
CA LEU A 937 19.02 -4.02 -5.55
C LEU A 937 19.71 -4.63 -6.78
N LEU A 938 20.49 -3.84 -7.54
CA LEU A 938 21.29 -4.36 -8.65
C LEU A 938 22.39 -5.30 -8.16
N ASP A 939 23.07 -4.98 -7.05
CA ASP A 939 24.09 -5.84 -6.46
C ASP A 939 23.49 -7.19 -6.01
N LEU A 940 22.28 -7.17 -5.41
CA LEU A 940 21.53 -8.39 -5.05
C LEU A 940 21.09 -9.20 -6.29
N MET A 941 20.61 -8.54 -7.35
CA MET A 941 20.31 -9.21 -8.63
C MET A 941 21.54 -9.91 -9.21
N GLN A 942 22.71 -9.26 -9.17
CA GLN A 942 23.96 -9.86 -9.63
C GLN A 942 24.38 -11.07 -8.77
N GLN A 943 24.24 -10.99 -7.45
CA GLN A 943 24.49 -12.11 -6.53
C GLN A 943 23.57 -13.32 -6.83
N GLN A 944 22.29 -13.06 -7.11
CA GLN A 944 21.32 -14.07 -7.54
C GLN A 944 21.47 -14.51 -9.01
N LYS A 945 22.40 -13.93 -9.78
CA LYS A 945 22.64 -14.18 -11.22
C LYS A 945 21.44 -13.83 -12.12
N ILE A 946 20.62 -12.88 -11.70
CA ILE A 946 19.49 -12.35 -12.48
C ILE A 946 20.05 -11.37 -13.53
N PRO A 947 19.75 -11.56 -14.83
CA PRO A 947 20.29 -10.71 -15.89
C PRO A 947 19.67 -9.29 -15.86
N LEU A 948 20.50 -8.27 -16.09
CA LEU A 948 20.05 -6.90 -16.27
C LEU A 948 19.86 -6.60 -17.77
N THR A 949 18.66 -6.86 -18.28
CA THR A 949 18.21 -6.51 -19.63
C THR A 949 17.40 -5.21 -19.63
N SER A 950 17.16 -4.64 -20.82
CA SER A 950 16.30 -3.46 -21.01
C SER A 950 15.42 -3.65 -22.23
N CYS A 951 14.15 -3.23 -22.15
CA CYS A 951 13.18 -3.29 -23.25
C CYS A 951 13.25 -2.09 -24.23
N GLY A 952 14.14 -1.11 -23.98
CA GLY A 952 14.32 0.04 -24.85
C GLY A 952 13.12 1.00 -24.83
N SER A 953 12.29 0.94 -25.87
CA SER A 953 11.09 1.77 -26.04
C SER A 953 9.77 0.99 -25.91
N ASP A 954 9.83 -0.32 -25.70
CA ASP A 954 8.64 -1.14 -25.42
C ASP A 954 8.21 -0.94 -23.96
N TRP A 955 7.26 -0.02 -23.76
CA TRP A 955 6.67 0.24 -22.45
C TRP A 955 5.64 -0.82 -22.05
N ASP A 956 5.10 -1.59 -22.99
CA ASP A 956 4.02 -2.56 -22.73
C ASP A 956 4.56 -3.79 -22.02
N THR A 957 5.76 -4.22 -22.37
CA THR A 957 6.54 -5.18 -21.57
C THR A 957 6.79 -4.68 -20.13
N VAL A 958 6.81 -3.37 -19.87
CA VAL A 958 6.85 -2.81 -18.49
C VAL A 958 5.46 -2.79 -17.85
N ARG A 959 4.41 -2.36 -18.57
CA ARG A 959 3.01 -2.35 -18.10
C ARG A 959 2.55 -3.77 -17.73
N LYS A 960 2.90 -4.77 -18.54
CA LYS A 960 2.67 -6.20 -18.34
C LYS A 960 3.48 -6.78 -17.17
N ALA A 961 4.73 -6.37 -16.98
CA ALA A 961 5.51 -6.74 -15.80
C ALA A 961 4.89 -6.20 -14.49
N ILE A 962 4.40 -4.96 -14.49
CA ILE A 962 3.64 -4.38 -13.36
C ILE A 962 2.35 -5.18 -13.12
N CYS A 963 1.58 -5.47 -14.18
CA CYS A 963 0.37 -6.29 -14.10
C CYS A 963 0.64 -7.65 -13.41
N SER A 964 1.76 -8.32 -13.74
CA SER A 964 2.13 -9.63 -13.15
C SER A 964 2.38 -9.64 -11.63
N ALA A 965 2.54 -8.46 -11.03
CA ALA A 965 2.68 -8.26 -9.59
C ALA A 965 1.43 -7.67 -8.92
N TYR A 966 0.55 -7.01 -9.69
CA TYR A 966 -0.58 -6.22 -9.17
C TYR A 966 -1.95 -6.62 -9.73
N PHE A 967 -2.08 -7.74 -10.46
CA PHE A 967 -3.36 -8.21 -11.02
C PHE A 967 -4.46 -8.44 -9.97
N PHE A 968 -4.11 -8.79 -8.73
CA PHE A 968 -5.08 -8.92 -7.62
C PHE A 968 -5.49 -7.55 -7.00
N GLN A 969 -4.82 -6.47 -7.42
CA GLN A 969 -5.14 -5.05 -7.20
C GLN A 969 -5.56 -4.40 -8.55
N ALA A 970 -6.27 -5.15 -9.39
CA ALA A 970 -6.95 -4.62 -10.57
C ALA A 970 -8.30 -3.99 -10.20
N ALA A 971 -8.65 -2.91 -10.89
CA ALA A 971 -9.96 -2.27 -10.83
C ALA A 971 -10.48 -1.97 -12.23
N LYS A 972 -11.82 -1.97 -12.38
CA LYS A 972 -12.55 -1.73 -13.61
C LYS A 972 -13.32 -0.41 -13.52
N LEU A 973 -13.35 0.36 -14.60
CA LEU A 973 -14.16 1.58 -14.71
C LEU A 973 -15.66 1.24 -14.64
N LYS A 974 -16.41 1.98 -13.81
CA LYS A 974 -17.87 1.82 -13.63
C LYS A 974 -18.65 3.11 -13.92
N GLY A 975 -18.04 4.27 -13.64
CA GLY A 975 -18.65 5.59 -13.87
C GLY A 975 -17.60 6.69 -13.93
N ILE A 976 -18.03 7.94 -14.10
CA ILE A 976 -17.12 9.10 -14.23
C ILE A 976 -16.31 9.25 -12.93
N GLY A 977 -15.03 8.89 -12.98
CA GLY A 977 -14.12 8.90 -11.83
C GLY A 977 -14.33 7.78 -10.80
N GLU A 978 -15.30 6.88 -10.99
CA GLU A 978 -15.56 5.72 -10.12
C GLU A 978 -15.08 4.42 -10.80
N TYR A 979 -14.11 3.77 -10.17
CA TYR A 979 -13.68 2.41 -10.49
C TYR A 979 -14.19 1.46 -9.40
N VAL A 980 -14.17 0.16 -9.69
CA VAL A 980 -14.50 -0.91 -8.74
C VAL A 980 -13.40 -1.97 -8.78
N ASN A 981 -12.86 -2.37 -7.63
CA ASN A 981 -11.89 -3.48 -7.56
C ASN A 981 -12.51 -4.75 -8.13
N CYS A 982 -11.84 -5.38 -9.09
CA CYS A 982 -12.38 -6.50 -9.87
C CYS A 982 -12.72 -7.73 -9.00
N ARG A 983 -12.04 -7.92 -7.86
CA ARG A 983 -12.18 -9.11 -6.99
C ARG A 983 -13.07 -8.86 -5.77
N THR A 984 -13.01 -7.68 -5.16
CA THR A 984 -13.77 -7.38 -3.94
C THR A 984 -15.10 -6.66 -4.20
N GLY A 985 -15.32 -6.13 -5.40
CA GLY A 985 -16.51 -5.33 -5.72
C GLY A 985 -16.59 -3.98 -5.01
N MET A 986 -15.51 -3.56 -4.31
CA MET A 986 -15.45 -2.29 -3.60
C MET A 986 -15.24 -1.11 -4.57
N PRO A 987 -16.01 -0.01 -4.44
CA PRO A 987 -15.75 1.22 -5.19
C PRO A 987 -14.43 1.86 -4.74
N CYS A 988 -13.69 2.40 -5.70
CA CYS A 988 -12.38 3.03 -5.50
C CYS A 988 -12.24 4.23 -6.45
N PHE A 989 -11.55 5.28 -6.01
CA PHE A 989 -11.36 6.52 -6.76
C PHE A 989 -9.89 6.70 -7.16
N LEU A 990 -9.60 7.32 -8.30
CA LEU A 990 -8.23 7.72 -8.63
C LEU A 990 -7.76 8.81 -7.66
N HIS A 991 -6.56 8.68 -7.10
CA HIS A 991 -5.99 9.73 -6.26
C HIS A 991 -5.67 10.99 -7.09
N PRO A 992 -5.98 12.22 -6.64
CA PRO A 992 -5.78 13.46 -7.42
C PRO A 992 -4.33 13.82 -7.81
N THR A 993 -3.35 12.99 -7.47
CA THR A 993 -1.94 13.14 -7.90
C THR A 993 -1.55 12.19 -9.04
N SER A 994 -2.45 11.30 -9.47
CA SER A 994 -2.21 10.37 -10.57
C SER A 994 -2.22 11.11 -11.91
N ALA A 995 -1.34 10.71 -12.84
CA ALA A 995 -1.34 11.17 -14.23
C ALA A 995 -2.65 10.84 -14.97
N LEU A 996 -3.36 9.79 -14.52
CA LEU A 996 -4.67 9.38 -15.06
C LEU A 996 -5.83 10.23 -14.53
N TYR A 997 -5.61 11.10 -13.54
CA TYR A 997 -6.65 11.94 -12.95
C TYR A 997 -6.90 13.19 -13.82
N GLY A 998 -8.13 13.35 -14.34
CA GLY A 998 -8.52 14.53 -15.11
C GLY A 998 -8.19 14.49 -16.60
N LEU A 999 -7.60 13.40 -17.11
CA LEU A 999 -7.49 13.17 -18.55
C LEU A 999 -8.88 12.98 -19.19
N GLY A 1000 -9.03 13.44 -20.43
CA GLY A 1000 -10.23 13.21 -21.24
C GLY A 1000 -10.44 11.76 -21.70
N TYR A 1001 -9.49 10.88 -21.39
CA TYR A 1001 -9.53 9.44 -21.63
C TYR A 1001 -9.37 8.70 -20.29
N THR A 1002 -10.28 7.77 -20.00
CA THR A 1002 -10.26 6.92 -18.81
C THR A 1002 -10.22 5.44 -19.23
N PRO A 1003 -9.15 4.69 -18.94
CA PRO A 1003 -9.04 3.29 -19.37
C PRO A 1003 -10.06 2.38 -18.66
N ASP A 1004 -10.61 1.40 -19.39
CA ASP A 1004 -11.63 0.47 -18.86
C ASP A 1004 -11.11 -0.40 -17.70
N TYR A 1005 -9.79 -0.71 -17.66
CA TYR A 1005 -9.14 -1.49 -16.60
C TYR A 1005 -7.79 -0.87 -16.19
N ILE A 1006 -7.49 -0.95 -14.89
CA ILE A 1006 -6.27 -0.42 -14.26
C ILE A 1006 -5.73 -1.39 -13.20
N CYS A 1007 -4.42 -1.35 -12.96
CA CYS A 1007 -3.78 -1.88 -11.75
C CYS A 1007 -3.24 -0.73 -10.89
N TYR A 1008 -3.30 -0.87 -9.56
CA TYR A 1008 -2.78 0.11 -8.61
C TYR A 1008 -1.77 -0.50 -7.62
N HIS A 1009 -0.82 0.32 -7.15
CA HIS A 1009 0.19 -0.09 -6.17
C HIS A 1009 -0.37 -0.20 -4.75
N GLU A 1010 -1.02 0.86 -4.27
CA GLU A 1010 -1.61 0.95 -2.93
C GLU A 1010 -3.03 1.53 -2.97
N LEU A 1011 -3.85 1.13 -2.00
CA LEU A 1011 -5.19 1.69 -1.78
C LEU A 1011 -5.20 2.37 -0.40
N VAL A 1012 -5.33 3.69 -0.40
CA VAL A 1012 -5.20 4.53 0.80
C VAL A 1012 -6.57 5.06 1.21
N TYR A 1013 -6.94 4.85 2.48
CA TYR A 1013 -8.14 5.43 3.07
C TYR A 1013 -7.87 6.84 3.61
N THR A 1014 -8.63 7.83 3.17
CA THR A 1014 -8.64 9.19 3.77
C THR A 1014 -10.07 9.62 4.12
N SER A 1015 -10.75 10.31 3.22
CA SER A 1015 -12.21 10.51 3.23
C SER A 1015 -12.96 9.54 2.31
N LYS A 1016 -12.23 8.89 1.41
CA LYS A 1016 -12.65 7.83 0.48
C LYS A 1016 -11.47 6.87 0.26
N GLU A 1017 -11.75 5.77 -0.43
CA GLU A 1017 -10.81 4.76 -0.91
C GLU A 1017 -10.10 5.26 -2.18
N TYR A 1018 -8.87 5.77 -2.05
CA TYR A 1018 -8.10 6.29 -3.17
C TYR A 1018 -6.98 5.33 -3.62
N MET A 1019 -6.94 5.03 -4.92
CA MET A 1019 -5.86 4.26 -5.56
C MET A 1019 -4.67 5.16 -5.85
N GLN A 1020 -3.48 4.78 -5.37
CA GLN A 1020 -2.22 5.49 -5.61
C GLN A 1020 -1.27 4.66 -6.48
N CYS A 1021 -0.52 5.38 -7.34
CA CYS A 1021 0.34 4.85 -8.41
C CYS A 1021 -0.38 3.81 -9.29
N VAL A 1022 -1.07 4.31 -10.31
CA VAL A 1022 -1.96 3.56 -11.20
C VAL A 1022 -1.30 3.33 -12.57
N THR A 1023 -1.62 2.22 -13.22
CA THR A 1023 -1.23 1.88 -14.59
C THR A 1023 -2.44 1.31 -15.34
N ALA A 1024 -2.72 1.81 -16.54
CA ALA A 1024 -3.66 1.19 -17.49
C ALA A 1024 -3.16 -0.20 -17.90
N VAL A 1025 -4.04 -1.20 -17.93
CA VAL A 1025 -3.68 -2.57 -18.29
C VAL A 1025 -4.75 -3.21 -19.17
N ASP A 1026 -4.31 -4.00 -20.15
CA ASP A 1026 -5.24 -4.69 -21.03
C ASP A 1026 -5.91 -5.87 -20.31
N PRO A 1027 -7.20 -6.14 -20.57
CA PRO A 1027 -7.92 -7.27 -19.99
C PRO A 1027 -7.29 -8.62 -20.36
N GLU A 1028 -6.64 -8.73 -21.52
CA GLU A 1028 -5.95 -9.95 -21.93
C GLU A 1028 -4.76 -10.26 -21.02
N TRP A 1029 -3.97 -9.26 -20.62
CA TRP A 1029 -2.82 -9.46 -19.73
C TRP A 1029 -3.26 -9.91 -18.33
N LEU A 1030 -4.41 -9.41 -17.85
CA LEU A 1030 -5.00 -9.86 -16.58
C LEU A 1030 -5.40 -11.35 -16.65
N ALA A 1031 -5.97 -11.81 -17.78
CA ALA A 1031 -6.30 -13.22 -17.99
C ALA A 1031 -5.05 -14.11 -18.18
N GLU A 1032 -4.03 -13.64 -18.89
CA GLU A 1032 -2.77 -14.37 -19.13
C GLU A 1032 -1.93 -14.53 -17.84
N LEU A 1033 -1.83 -13.46 -17.05
CA LEU A 1033 -0.96 -13.42 -15.86
C LEU A 1033 -1.66 -13.87 -14.58
N GLY A 1034 -3.00 -13.76 -14.52
CA GLY A 1034 -3.83 -14.18 -13.39
C GLY A 1034 -4.93 -15.19 -13.75
N PRO A 1035 -4.66 -16.28 -14.50
CA PRO A 1035 -5.68 -17.20 -15.03
C PRO A 1035 -6.48 -17.96 -13.95
N MET A 1036 -6.01 -17.96 -12.70
CA MET A 1036 -6.76 -18.49 -11.55
C MET A 1036 -7.93 -17.59 -11.13
N PHE A 1037 -7.91 -16.31 -11.51
CA PHE A 1037 -8.92 -15.30 -11.18
C PHE A 1037 -9.64 -14.76 -12.40
N PHE A 1038 -8.94 -14.65 -13.54
CA PHE A 1038 -9.42 -13.93 -14.71
C PHE A 1038 -9.54 -14.86 -15.92
N SER A 1039 -10.70 -14.85 -16.57
CA SER A 1039 -10.88 -15.50 -17.88
C SER A 1039 -11.70 -14.60 -18.80
N ILE A 1040 -11.26 -14.45 -20.04
CA ILE A 1040 -11.98 -13.65 -21.05
C ILE A 1040 -13.29 -14.37 -21.42
N LYS A 1041 -14.42 -13.66 -21.34
CA LYS A 1041 -15.65 -14.09 -22.00
C LYS A 1041 -15.61 -13.65 -23.46
N GLU A 1042 -15.45 -14.60 -24.36
CA GLU A 1042 -15.74 -14.41 -25.80
C GLU A 1042 -17.15 -13.81 -25.95
N THR A 1043 -17.23 -12.60 -26.51
CA THR A 1043 -18.51 -12.00 -26.89
C THR A 1043 -19.07 -12.71 -28.13
N HIS A 1044 -20.39 -12.66 -28.32
CA HIS A 1044 -21.04 -13.36 -29.44
C HIS A 1044 -20.58 -12.84 -30.82
N SER A 1045 -20.06 -11.60 -30.89
CA SER A 1045 -19.43 -11.03 -32.09
C SER A 1045 -18.24 -11.88 -32.55
N SER A 1046 -17.30 -12.21 -31.67
CA SER A 1046 -16.12 -13.04 -31.99
C SER A 1046 -16.50 -14.36 -32.68
N ARG A 1047 -17.57 -15.03 -32.24
CA ARG A 1047 -18.05 -16.28 -32.86
C ARG A 1047 -18.76 -16.06 -34.20
N LEU A 1048 -19.37 -14.90 -34.41
CA LEU A 1048 -19.93 -14.49 -35.71
C LEU A 1048 -18.80 -14.12 -36.68
N GLU A 1049 -17.83 -13.32 -36.27
CA GLU A 1049 -16.64 -12.96 -37.03
C GLU A 1049 -15.80 -14.18 -37.40
N GLN A 1050 -15.62 -15.14 -36.50
CA GLN A 1050 -14.87 -16.37 -36.76
C GLN A 1050 -15.64 -17.27 -37.74
N ARG A 1051 -16.99 -17.34 -37.64
CA ARG A 1051 -17.83 -18.00 -38.66
C ARG A 1051 -17.82 -17.23 -40.00
N GLN A 1052 -17.73 -15.90 -40.01
CA GLN A 1052 -17.61 -15.08 -41.21
C GLN A 1052 -16.23 -15.25 -41.86
N LYS A 1053 -15.13 -15.28 -41.09
CA LYS A 1053 -13.78 -15.59 -41.61
C LYS A 1053 -13.75 -16.98 -42.24
N VAL A 1054 -14.25 -18.01 -41.54
CA VAL A 1054 -14.36 -19.38 -42.10
C VAL A 1054 -15.30 -19.44 -43.33
N LYS A 1055 -16.38 -18.64 -43.37
CA LYS A 1055 -17.27 -18.53 -44.54
C LYS A 1055 -16.56 -17.85 -45.72
N ASN A 1056 -15.85 -16.76 -45.48
CA ASN A 1056 -15.13 -15.99 -46.49
C ASN A 1056 -13.92 -16.75 -47.04
N GLU A 1057 -13.19 -17.49 -46.18
CA GLU A 1057 -12.13 -18.42 -46.59
C GLU A 1057 -12.69 -19.55 -47.45
N ARG A 1058 -13.85 -20.11 -47.08
CA ARG A 1058 -14.52 -21.17 -47.83
C ARG A 1058 -15.11 -20.68 -49.16
N GLU A 1059 -15.64 -19.46 -49.21
CA GLU A 1059 -16.09 -18.82 -50.45
C GLU A 1059 -14.91 -18.44 -51.35
N ARG A 1060 -13.80 -17.98 -50.78
CA ARG A 1060 -12.56 -17.73 -51.51
C ARG A 1060 -12.00 -19.01 -52.12
N ALA A 1061 -11.89 -20.09 -51.33
CA ALA A 1061 -11.45 -21.40 -51.81
C ALA A 1061 -12.39 -21.96 -52.89
N ALA A 1062 -13.71 -21.70 -52.79
CA ALA A 1062 -14.67 -22.08 -53.83
C ALA A 1062 -14.48 -21.27 -55.13
N ARG A 1063 -14.16 -19.97 -55.05
CA ARG A 1063 -13.82 -19.15 -56.22
C ARG A 1063 -12.52 -19.59 -56.87
N GLU A 1064 -11.46 -19.79 -56.09
CA GLU A 1064 -10.16 -20.28 -56.57
C GLU A 1064 -10.30 -21.67 -57.24
N ALA A 1065 -11.15 -22.56 -56.71
CA ALA A 1065 -11.49 -23.82 -57.35
C ALA A 1065 -12.28 -23.65 -58.66
N MET A 1066 -13.27 -22.74 -58.69
CA MET A 1066 -14.09 -22.48 -59.88
C MET A 1066 -13.29 -21.83 -61.02
N GLU A 1067 -12.35 -20.93 -60.73
CA GLU A 1067 -11.40 -20.40 -61.71
C GLU A 1067 -10.47 -21.48 -62.25
N SER A 1068 -9.99 -22.39 -61.39
CA SER A 1068 -9.16 -23.53 -61.80
C SER A 1068 -9.92 -24.49 -62.74
N GLU A 1069 -11.19 -24.78 -62.47
CA GLU A 1069 -12.03 -25.62 -63.32
C GLU A 1069 -12.40 -24.92 -64.64
N LEU A 1070 -12.65 -23.62 -64.64
CA LEU A 1070 -12.85 -22.82 -65.86
C LEU A 1070 -11.60 -22.81 -66.75
N ALA A 1071 -10.42 -22.59 -66.17
CA ALA A 1071 -9.14 -22.64 -66.91
C ALA A 1071 -8.89 -24.04 -67.51
N ALA A 1072 -9.13 -25.10 -66.74
CA ALA A 1072 -9.04 -26.48 -67.23
C ALA A 1072 -10.05 -26.79 -68.34
N SER A 1073 -11.25 -26.20 -68.30
CA SER A 1073 -12.26 -26.31 -69.35
C SER A 1073 -11.85 -25.55 -70.62
N GLN A 1074 -11.28 -24.34 -70.49
CA GLN A 1074 -10.76 -23.56 -71.61
C GLN A 1074 -9.63 -24.31 -72.33
N ALA A 1075 -8.63 -24.80 -71.59
CA ALA A 1075 -7.53 -25.58 -72.16
C ALA A 1075 -8.01 -26.82 -72.94
N ARG A 1076 -9.01 -27.55 -72.43
CA ARG A 1076 -9.63 -28.67 -73.15
C ARG A 1076 -10.36 -28.23 -74.43
N MET A 1077 -11.00 -27.05 -74.43
CA MET A 1077 -11.62 -26.51 -75.64
C MET A 1077 -10.57 -26.09 -76.68
N GLU A 1078 -9.44 -25.52 -76.26
CA GLU A 1078 -8.31 -25.19 -77.13
C GLU A 1078 -7.67 -26.45 -77.73
N GLU A 1079 -7.41 -27.51 -76.94
CA GLU A 1079 -6.98 -28.81 -77.46
C GLU A 1079 -7.98 -29.38 -78.49
N LEU A 1080 -9.28 -29.33 -78.19
CA LEU A 1080 -10.32 -29.80 -79.11
C LEU A 1080 -10.46 -28.93 -80.36
N GLN A 1081 -10.11 -27.64 -80.31
CA GLN A 1081 -10.00 -26.77 -81.48
C GLN A 1081 -8.75 -27.12 -82.30
N ALA A 1082 -7.57 -27.21 -81.68
CA ALA A 1082 -6.33 -27.61 -82.34
C ALA A 1082 -6.44 -29.00 -83.02
N VAL A 1083 -7.09 -29.98 -82.38
CA VAL A 1083 -7.38 -31.30 -82.97
C VAL A 1083 -8.39 -31.22 -84.14
N LYS A 1084 -9.35 -30.29 -84.10
CA LYS A 1084 -10.25 -30.03 -85.24
C LYS A 1084 -9.50 -29.37 -86.40
N GLU A 1085 -8.65 -28.38 -86.13
CA GLU A 1085 -7.84 -27.69 -87.14
C GLU A 1085 -6.82 -28.64 -87.77
N ALA A 1086 -6.12 -29.47 -86.99
CA ALA A 1086 -5.24 -30.51 -87.50
C ALA A 1086 -5.99 -31.52 -88.40
N LYS A 1087 -7.22 -31.90 -88.03
CA LYS A 1087 -8.08 -32.75 -88.89
C LYS A 1087 -8.51 -32.02 -90.17
N GLN A 1088 -8.79 -30.72 -90.13
CA GLN A 1088 -9.12 -29.93 -91.32
C GLN A 1088 -7.89 -29.69 -92.23
N ALA A 1089 -6.70 -29.51 -91.67
CA ALA A 1089 -5.44 -29.45 -92.40
C ALA A 1089 -5.17 -30.77 -93.13
N ALA A 1090 -5.25 -31.91 -92.42
CA ALA A 1090 -5.10 -33.24 -93.02
C ALA A 1090 -6.19 -33.55 -94.07
N ALA A 1091 -7.40 -33.01 -93.92
CA ALA A 1091 -8.45 -33.12 -94.95
C ALA A 1091 -8.11 -32.30 -96.22
N ARG A 1092 -7.61 -31.07 -96.07
CA ARG A 1092 -7.13 -30.23 -97.19
C ARG A 1092 -5.92 -30.85 -97.90
N GLU A 1093 -5.04 -31.51 -97.15
CA GLU A 1093 -3.87 -32.22 -97.70
C GLU A 1093 -4.27 -33.50 -98.46
N ARG A 1094 -5.27 -34.26 -97.96
CA ARG A 1094 -5.90 -35.36 -98.71
C ARG A 1094 -6.61 -34.90 -99.98
N GLN A 1095 -7.22 -33.71 -100.00
CA GLN A 1095 -7.81 -33.15 -101.22
C GLN A 1095 -6.75 -32.76 -102.26
N ARG A 1096 -5.52 -32.38 -101.85
CA ARG A 1096 -4.42 -32.06 -102.76
C ARG A 1096 -3.72 -33.25 -103.41
N SER A 1097 -3.99 -34.48 -102.99
CA SER A 1097 -3.31 -35.70 -103.44
C SER A 1097 -4.11 -36.55 -104.44
N SER A 1098 -5.20 -36.01 -105.01
CA SER A 1098 -6.13 -36.73 -105.91
C SER A 1098 -5.96 -36.41 -107.41
N ILE A 1099 -4.72 -36.38 -107.91
CA ILE A 1099 -4.43 -36.36 -109.36
C ILE A 1099 -3.42 -37.46 -109.69
N VAL A 1100 -3.87 -38.55 -110.31
CA VAL A 1100 -3.02 -39.62 -110.86
C VAL A 1100 -3.60 -40.13 -112.18
N THR A 1101 -2.84 -39.98 -113.27
CA THR A 1101 -3.12 -40.61 -114.56
C THR A 1101 -2.73 -42.10 -114.53
N PRO A 1102 -3.44 -43.00 -115.24
CA PRO A 1102 -3.21 -44.45 -115.13
C PRO A 1102 -1.99 -44.90 -115.95
N GLY A 1103 -1.03 -45.59 -115.31
CA GLY A 1103 0.10 -46.19 -116.03
C GLY A 1103 1.06 -47.05 -115.18
N SER A 1104 1.11 -48.35 -115.50
CA SER A 1104 2.18 -49.33 -115.20
C SER A 1104 2.47 -49.84 -113.77
N ALA A 1105 2.50 -51.18 -113.67
CA ALA A 1105 3.40 -52.07 -112.90
C ALA A 1105 3.45 -52.08 -111.35
N ARG A 1106 3.60 -53.33 -110.85
CA ARG A 1106 3.92 -53.80 -109.47
C ARG A 1106 5.47 -54.02 -109.35
N PRO A 1107 6.09 -54.42 -108.20
CA PRO A 1107 5.51 -55.08 -107.01
C PRO A 1107 6.08 -54.76 -105.59
N PHE A 1108 5.40 -55.37 -104.60
CA PHE A 1108 5.85 -55.81 -103.27
C PHE A 1108 7.32 -55.62 -102.85
N THR A 1109 7.52 -55.06 -101.64
CA THR A 1109 8.07 -55.81 -100.48
C THR A 1109 7.42 -55.30 -99.20
N GLY A 1110 7.40 -56.10 -98.13
CA GLY A 1110 6.96 -55.66 -96.80
C GLY A 1110 7.76 -56.34 -95.70
N GLN A 1111 7.87 -55.70 -94.52
CA GLN A 1111 8.50 -56.29 -93.33
C GLN A 1111 7.83 -55.83 -92.03
N ARG A 1112 7.95 -56.66 -90.99
CA ARG A 1112 7.47 -56.40 -89.62
C ARG A 1112 8.64 -56.02 -88.70
N ARG A 1113 8.43 -55.09 -87.77
CA ARG A 1113 8.90 -55.06 -86.36
C ARG A 1113 8.22 -53.87 -85.66
N PHE A 1114 7.63 -53.97 -84.46
CA PHE A 1114 8.11 -54.39 -83.12
C PHE A 1114 8.96 -53.34 -82.39
N GLY A 1115 8.53 -52.94 -81.19
CA GLY A 1115 9.13 -51.89 -80.35
C GLY A 1115 8.52 -50.52 -80.64
N LEU A 1116 8.12 -49.70 -79.65
CA LEU A 1116 8.12 -49.88 -78.20
C LEU A 1116 6.76 -49.43 -77.63
#